data_AF-A0A6P0NYL1-F1
#
_entry.id   AF-A0A6P0NYL1-F1
#
_cell.length_a   1.000
_cell.length_b   1.000
_cell.length_c   1.000
_cell.angle_alpha   90.00
_cell.angle_beta   90.00
_cell.angle_gamma   90.00
#
_symmetry.space_group_name_H-M   'P 1'
#
loop_
_entity.id
_entity.type
_entity.pdbx_description
1 polymer ?
#
loop_
_entity_poly.entity_id
_entity_poly.type
_entity_poly.pdbx_seq_one_letter_code
_entity_poly.pdbx_strand_id
1 'polypeptide(L)'
;EVTVELFDENNDLVDTTTTGTDGTYSFNDVEPGNYNVVETNPVGYQDVSDQDSTPDGDTADSDTTVDNSIGVTVNPGEDDTGNDFVDELQVPLLSLIKDGSYVDVGDDGLNPGDQLNYTFDVTNDGNVLITGVAINEQSFDLPGPIEITAPADIDLSPGETQQWTGTYTLTQEDIDGLVADPVVDNVATATGTDPNGDPVESPEDPAEIPFDPQAVLSLIKSGSYFDVGDDGLNPGDQLNYTFDVTNDGDVLITGVTINEVSFDLPGPITITPPADTDLSPGETQQWTGTYTLTQEDIDGLVADPVVDNVATATGTDPNGDPVESPEDPAEIPLDDLIPGSISGTVTDDDDNPLENVPIELLDSDGNSVGTTTTGPDGTYSFTDVEPGNYNVVETNLPGYQDVSEEDGLNDGGDDTDGGNNNIVNNIPVILEPGEADTGNDFVDGLIPVIASPGVRTPGFWQNKKWQKFWDGIEGNEPSQAGKPDFPDGDLFYPPYTNSEEPGKVLDPVTGEYQTGILIGDYNRNGKTDEDENTIFYTTDEALDIIKASNKVQQDKRYTLGRSLNASWLNYLAGNPAPTDDITDGIQWLQTLTPDEDSDGKGDGALEDLVTGIDSPPIAASSGFWNGGIDSPISSLPSPYDQNIGMEGALPLPAGNEIHGILDDYNNNGL
;
A
#
# COMPACT_ATOMS: atom_id res chain seq x y z
N GLU A 1 20.07 80.30 -54.41
CA GLU A 1 19.62 81.35 -55.32
C GLU A 1 18.12 81.40 -55.17
N VAL A 2 17.60 82.49 -54.62
CA VAL A 2 16.17 82.76 -54.46
C VAL A 2 15.76 83.71 -55.57
N THR A 3 14.58 83.53 -56.15
CA THR A 3 14.11 84.38 -57.26
C THR A 3 13.36 85.57 -56.68
N VAL A 4 13.73 86.77 -57.12
CA VAL A 4 13.07 88.02 -56.73
C VAL A 4 12.62 88.75 -57.99
N GLU A 5 11.36 89.15 -58.03
CA GLU A 5 10.70 89.78 -59.17
C GLU A 5 10.27 91.21 -58.81
N LEU A 6 10.38 92.13 -59.76
CA LEU A 6 9.96 93.53 -59.61
C LEU A 6 8.72 93.77 -60.49
N PHE A 7 7.62 94.23 -59.90
CA PHE A 7 6.39 94.58 -60.59
C PHE A 7 6.12 96.09 -60.50
N ASP A 8 5.54 96.70 -61.54
CA ASP A 8 5.15 98.11 -61.53
C ASP A 8 3.78 98.35 -60.86
N GLU A 9 3.34 99.62 -60.79
CA GLU A 9 2.04 100.01 -60.22
C GLU A 9 0.81 99.37 -60.91
N ASN A 10 0.97 98.83 -62.12
CA ASN A 10 -0.08 98.13 -62.86
C ASN A 10 0.01 96.60 -62.71
N ASN A 11 0.95 96.12 -61.88
CA ASN A 11 1.26 94.71 -61.65
C ASN A 11 1.83 94.00 -62.91
N ASP A 12 2.47 94.77 -63.81
CA ASP A 12 3.24 94.23 -64.92
C ASP A 12 4.67 93.91 -64.45
N LEU A 13 5.20 92.74 -64.81
CA LEU A 13 6.57 92.33 -64.48
C LEU A 13 7.58 93.25 -65.20
N VAL A 14 8.42 93.93 -64.42
CA VAL A 14 9.44 94.89 -64.87
C VAL A 14 10.79 94.20 -65.05
N ASP A 15 11.22 93.43 -64.05
CA ASP A 15 12.51 92.73 -64.06
C ASP A 15 12.50 91.52 -63.11
N THR A 16 13.46 90.61 -63.29
CA THR A 16 13.66 89.43 -62.42
C THR A 16 15.14 89.26 -62.12
N THR A 17 15.47 89.00 -60.87
CA THR A 17 16.84 88.73 -60.42
C THR A 17 16.89 87.51 -59.50
N THR A 18 18.10 87.12 -59.10
CA THR A 18 18.32 86.05 -58.11
C THR A 18 19.31 86.50 -57.06
N THR A 19 19.11 86.06 -55.82
CA THR A 19 20.04 86.36 -54.72
C THR A 19 21.45 85.79 -54.95
N GLY A 20 22.47 86.54 -54.57
CA GLY A 20 23.87 86.13 -54.58
C GLY A 20 24.23 85.15 -53.46
N THR A 21 25.48 84.70 -53.41
CA THR A 21 25.96 83.76 -52.38
C THR A 21 25.95 84.33 -50.96
N ASP A 22 25.84 85.65 -50.83
CA ASP A 22 25.72 86.37 -49.57
C ASP A 22 24.26 86.78 -49.26
N GLY A 23 23.29 86.33 -50.06
CA GLY A 23 21.87 86.63 -49.91
C GLY A 23 21.40 87.95 -50.55
N THR A 24 22.31 88.75 -51.10
CA THR A 24 21.96 90.07 -51.64
C THR A 24 21.31 90.00 -53.02
N TYR A 25 20.38 90.92 -53.32
CA TYR A 25 19.84 91.17 -54.66
C TYR A 25 19.82 92.67 -54.97
N SER A 26 19.68 93.03 -56.24
CA SER A 26 19.51 94.43 -56.66
C SER A 26 18.82 94.51 -58.02
N PHE A 27 17.97 95.52 -58.19
CA PHE A 27 17.49 95.98 -59.49
C PHE A 27 18.17 97.31 -59.79
N ASN A 28 18.84 97.42 -60.94
CA ASN A 28 19.61 98.61 -61.30
C ASN A 28 18.89 99.42 -62.39
N ASP A 29 19.11 100.73 -62.42
CA ASP A 29 18.54 101.65 -63.41
C ASP A 29 16.98 101.65 -63.46
N VAL A 30 16.32 101.44 -62.32
CA VAL A 30 14.86 101.48 -62.17
C VAL A 30 14.33 102.91 -62.35
N GLU A 31 13.29 103.10 -63.18
CA GLU A 31 12.69 104.44 -63.38
C GLU A 31 11.95 104.89 -62.11
N PRO A 32 11.88 106.20 -61.79
CA PRO A 32 11.15 106.66 -60.62
C PRO A 32 9.65 106.28 -60.69
N GLY A 33 9.13 105.65 -59.65
CA GLY A 33 7.77 105.09 -59.62
C GLY A 33 7.50 104.23 -58.39
N ASN A 34 6.28 103.70 -58.31
CA ASN A 34 5.88 102.73 -57.28
C ASN A 34 6.01 101.32 -57.85
N TYR A 35 6.58 100.43 -57.06
CA TYR A 35 6.86 99.05 -57.41
C TYR A 35 6.44 98.10 -56.30
N ASN A 36 6.41 96.82 -56.63
CA ASN A 36 6.29 95.73 -55.69
C ASN A 36 7.40 94.72 -55.94
N VAL A 37 8.21 94.44 -54.91
CA VAL A 37 9.25 93.43 -54.95
C VAL A 37 8.66 92.14 -54.39
N VAL A 38 8.65 91.08 -55.18
CA VAL A 38 8.04 89.81 -54.82
C VAL A 38 9.10 88.71 -54.79
N GLU A 39 9.19 88.00 -53.68
CA GLU A 39 10.03 86.80 -53.57
C GLU A 39 9.24 85.54 -53.97
N THR A 40 9.93 84.59 -54.61
CA THR A 40 9.47 83.20 -54.67
C THR A 40 10.28 82.39 -53.67
N ASN A 41 9.65 81.93 -52.58
CA ASN A 41 10.34 81.18 -51.54
C ASN A 41 11.03 79.94 -52.14
N PRO A 42 12.22 79.60 -51.64
CA PRO A 42 12.85 78.33 -51.97
C PRO A 42 11.97 77.15 -51.55
N VAL A 43 12.10 76.03 -52.26
CA VAL A 43 11.38 74.79 -51.91
C VAL A 43 11.68 74.40 -50.45
N GLY A 44 10.62 74.20 -49.67
CA GLY A 44 10.69 73.81 -48.25
C GLY A 44 10.89 74.99 -47.28
N TYR A 45 10.95 76.22 -47.77
CA TYR A 45 10.98 77.41 -46.92
C TYR A 45 9.61 78.10 -46.90
N GLN A 46 9.29 78.76 -45.79
CA GLN A 46 8.16 79.67 -45.71
C GLN A 46 8.59 81.05 -45.22
N ASP A 47 7.86 82.05 -45.70
CA ASP A 47 8.06 83.44 -45.37
C ASP A 47 7.81 83.69 -43.89
N VAL A 48 8.78 84.31 -43.24
CA VAL A 48 8.72 84.73 -41.83
C VAL A 48 8.51 86.23 -41.75
N SER A 49 9.14 86.99 -42.64
CA SER A 49 8.98 88.44 -42.72
C SER A 49 9.56 88.99 -44.01
N ASP A 50 8.86 89.95 -44.59
CA ASP A 50 9.25 90.73 -45.74
C ASP A 50 9.00 92.22 -45.42
N GLN A 51 10.07 92.97 -45.17
CA GLN A 51 9.96 94.35 -44.70
C GLN A 51 11.00 95.25 -45.33
N ASP A 52 10.62 96.50 -45.55
CA ASP A 52 11.58 97.59 -45.68
C ASP A 52 12.08 98.00 -44.29
N SER A 53 13.36 97.80 -44.05
CA SER A 53 14.04 98.10 -42.79
C SER A 53 14.65 99.51 -42.75
N THR A 54 14.62 100.27 -43.85
CA THR A 54 15.15 101.64 -43.88
C THR A 54 14.05 102.70 -43.98
N PRO A 55 13.93 103.62 -43.00
CA PRO A 55 12.92 104.67 -43.05
C PRO A 55 13.28 105.75 -44.07
N ASP A 56 12.96 105.52 -45.34
CA ASP A 56 13.20 106.44 -46.45
C ASP A 56 11.96 107.27 -46.84
N GLY A 57 10.81 106.96 -46.23
CA GLY A 57 9.59 107.77 -46.28
C GLY A 57 8.55 107.30 -47.30
N ASP A 58 8.65 106.03 -47.70
CA ASP A 58 7.68 105.32 -48.50
C ASP A 58 6.40 104.97 -47.68
N THR A 59 5.45 104.24 -48.28
CA THR A 59 4.23 103.80 -47.57
C THR A 59 4.33 102.38 -46.98
N ALA A 60 5.34 101.60 -47.36
CA ALA A 60 5.55 100.22 -46.91
C ALA A 60 6.53 100.12 -45.72
N ASP A 61 7.16 101.23 -45.31
CA ASP A 61 7.88 101.48 -44.04
C ASP A 61 7.14 100.99 -42.77
N SER A 62 5.85 100.68 -42.89
CA SER A 62 4.98 100.22 -41.82
C SER A 62 4.20 98.95 -42.15
N ASP A 63 4.47 98.32 -43.28
CA ASP A 63 3.85 97.06 -43.64
C ASP A 63 4.43 95.93 -42.80
N THR A 64 3.53 95.10 -42.27
CA THR A 64 3.87 93.94 -41.44
C THR A 64 3.10 92.70 -41.87
N THR A 65 2.37 92.77 -42.99
CA THR A 65 1.84 91.56 -43.60
C THR A 65 2.98 90.72 -44.11
N VAL A 66 2.89 89.41 -43.87
CA VAL A 66 3.86 88.43 -44.36
C VAL A 66 3.26 87.79 -45.61
N ASP A 67 3.62 88.28 -46.79
CA ASP A 67 3.03 87.86 -48.06
C ASP A 67 4.00 87.82 -49.26
N ASN A 68 5.31 87.68 -48.98
CA ASN A 68 6.40 87.64 -49.95
C ASN A 68 6.44 88.87 -50.87
N SER A 69 5.99 90.03 -50.39
CA SER A 69 5.69 91.18 -51.24
C SER A 69 5.94 92.51 -50.52
N ILE A 70 7.06 93.14 -50.85
CA ILE A 70 7.43 94.45 -50.30
C ILE A 70 7.08 95.55 -51.31
N GLY A 71 6.20 96.47 -50.93
CA GLY A 71 5.93 97.68 -51.71
C GLY A 71 7.10 98.65 -51.63
N VAL A 72 7.48 99.29 -52.75
CA VAL A 72 8.70 100.12 -52.84
C VAL A 72 8.40 101.40 -53.64
N THR A 73 8.88 102.58 -53.20
CA THR A 73 8.69 103.84 -53.93
C THR A 73 10.03 104.51 -54.26
N VAL A 74 10.45 104.43 -55.52
CA VAL A 74 11.74 104.98 -55.95
C VAL A 74 11.58 106.42 -56.44
N ASN A 75 12.15 107.40 -55.72
CA ASN A 75 12.23 108.79 -56.17
C ASN A 75 13.41 109.04 -57.13
N PRO A 76 13.39 110.15 -57.91
CA PRO A 76 14.51 110.48 -58.79
C PRO A 76 15.86 110.63 -58.06
N GLY A 77 16.77 109.68 -58.29
CA GLY A 77 18.13 109.67 -57.75
C GLY A 77 18.26 109.05 -56.35
N GLU A 78 17.24 108.31 -55.92
CA GLU A 78 17.21 107.52 -54.69
C GLU A 78 17.77 106.11 -54.93
N ASP A 79 18.43 105.57 -53.90
CA ASP A 79 18.75 104.14 -53.79
C ASP A 79 17.91 103.62 -52.62
N ASP A 80 16.90 102.82 -52.93
CA ASP A 80 15.98 102.22 -51.97
C ASP A 80 16.58 100.87 -51.51
N THR A 81 16.79 100.70 -50.21
CA THR A 81 17.61 99.61 -49.63
C THR A 81 16.96 99.03 -48.39
N GLY A 82 17.29 97.80 -48.02
CA GLY A 82 16.76 97.20 -46.79
C GLY A 82 15.37 96.58 -46.94
N ASN A 83 14.89 96.46 -48.18
CA ASN A 83 13.86 95.50 -48.60
C ASN A 83 14.38 94.08 -48.39
N ASP A 84 14.12 93.52 -47.22
CA ASP A 84 14.70 92.25 -46.78
C ASP A 84 13.59 91.20 -46.61
N PHE A 85 13.79 90.05 -47.24
CA PHE A 85 12.99 88.84 -47.03
C PHE A 85 13.70 87.90 -46.05
N VAL A 86 12.94 87.29 -45.14
CA VAL A 86 13.42 86.31 -44.18
C VAL A 86 12.58 85.05 -44.30
N ASP A 87 13.22 83.98 -44.75
CA ASP A 87 12.62 82.67 -44.90
C ASP A 87 13.09 81.70 -43.80
N GLU A 88 12.21 80.81 -43.33
CA GLU A 88 12.55 79.70 -42.45
C GLU A 88 12.35 78.34 -43.15
N LEU A 89 13.34 77.46 -43.02
CA LEU A 89 13.26 76.09 -43.50
C LEU A 89 12.24 75.31 -42.67
N GLN A 90 11.24 74.74 -43.32
CA GLN A 90 10.31 73.81 -42.70
C GLN A 90 10.95 72.43 -42.57
N VAL A 91 10.91 71.90 -41.35
CA VAL A 91 11.40 70.58 -40.98
C VAL A 91 10.26 69.85 -40.27
N PRO A 92 9.27 69.32 -41.03
CA PRO A 92 8.28 68.42 -40.45
C PRO A 92 8.96 67.13 -40.01
N LEU A 93 8.75 66.73 -38.76
CA LEU A 93 9.34 65.51 -38.21
C LEU A 93 8.46 64.94 -37.09
N LEU A 94 8.14 63.66 -37.20
CA LEU A 94 7.45 62.89 -36.15
C LEU A 94 8.40 61.83 -35.57
N SER A 95 8.26 61.59 -34.28
CA SER A 95 8.76 60.39 -33.61
C SER A 95 7.63 59.68 -32.89
N LEU A 96 7.79 58.38 -32.71
CA LEU A 96 6.88 57.51 -31.99
C LEU A 96 7.67 56.71 -30.96
N ILE A 97 7.14 56.62 -29.75
CA ILE A 97 7.54 55.64 -28.73
C ILE A 97 6.32 54.77 -28.46
N LYS A 98 6.48 53.46 -28.68
CA LYS A 98 5.47 52.43 -28.49
C LYS A 98 5.87 51.55 -27.31
N ASP A 99 4.90 51.28 -26.45
CA ASP A 99 5.04 50.32 -25.36
C ASP A 99 3.84 49.37 -25.38
N GLY A 100 4.07 48.12 -24.99
CA GLY A 100 3.07 47.05 -25.01
C GLY A 100 3.11 46.26 -23.71
N SER A 101 1.94 45.93 -23.17
CA SER A 101 1.81 45.15 -21.94
C SER A 101 0.65 44.17 -22.02
N TYR A 102 0.86 42.97 -21.47
CA TYR A 102 -0.20 42.02 -21.19
C TYR A 102 -0.95 42.39 -19.89
N VAL A 103 -2.27 42.18 -19.91
CA VAL A 103 -3.17 42.33 -18.77
C VAL A 103 -4.05 41.09 -18.66
N ASP A 104 -3.85 40.34 -17.57
CA ASP A 104 -4.75 39.28 -17.09
C ASP A 104 -6.05 39.92 -16.59
N VAL A 105 -7.16 39.64 -17.28
CA VAL A 105 -8.48 40.18 -17.00
C VAL A 105 -9.27 39.17 -16.16
N GLY A 106 -8.94 39.09 -14.88
CA GLY A 106 -9.60 38.15 -13.99
C GLY A 106 -8.74 37.73 -12.80
N ASP A 107 -7.43 37.95 -12.92
CA ASP A 107 -6.40 37.36 -12.06
C ASP A 107 -6.51 35.82 -12.06
N ASP A 108 -6.87 35.22 -13.20
CA ASP A 108 -7.11 33.77 -13.36
C ASP A 108 -6.14 33.07 -14.33
N GLY A 109 -5.05 33.74 -14.73
CA GLY A 109 -4.00 33.16 -15.56
C GLY A 109 -4.02 33.70 -16.98
N LEU A 110 -3.53 32.92 -17.94
CA LEU A 110 -3.61 33.23 -19.37
C LEU A 110 -4.84 32.57 -19.96
N ASN A 111 -5.85 33.35 -20.33
CA ASN A 111 -7.11 32.82 -20.83
C ASN A 111 -7.78 33.72 -21.89
N PRO A 112 -8.75 33.19 -22.66
CA PRO A 112 -9.50 33.99 -23.62
C PRO A 112 -10.26 35.13 -22.94
N GLY A 113 -10.04 36.36 -23.40
CA GLY A 113 -10.59 37.57 -22.79
C GLY A 113 -9.54 38.52 -22.24
N ASP A 114 -8.33 38.02 -21.99
CA ASP A 114 -7.18 38.84 -21.62
C ASP A 114 -6.80 39.86 -22.67
N GLN A 115 -6.05 40.88 -22.26
CA GLN A 115 -5.79 42.04 -23.11
C GLN A 115 -4.30 42.32 -23.32
N LEU A 116 -3.96 42.69 -24.55
CA LEU A 116 -2.75 43.42 -24.88
C LEU A 116 -3.06 44.90 -24.97
N ASN A 117 -2.46 45.69 -24.08
CA ASN A 117 -2.58 47.13 -24.07
C ASN A 117 -1.32 47.77 -24.64
N TYR A 118 -1.52 48.70 -25.57
CA TYR A 118 -0.45 49.47 -26.19
C TYR A 118 -0.61 50.95 -25.89
N THR A 119 0.51 51.65 -25.68
CA THR A 119 0.57 53.11 -25.64
C THR A 119 1.49 53.61 -26.74
N PHE A 120 1.06 54.69 -27.42
CA PHE A 120 1.80 55.31 -28.51
C PHE A 120 1.99 56.79 -28.19
N ASP A 121 3.18 57.16 -27.72
CA ASP A 121 3.54 58.56 -27.46
C ASP A 121 4.16 59.15 -28.74
N VAL A 122 3.40 59.99 -29.44
CA VAL A 122 3.85 60.65 -30.68
C VAL A 122 4.29 62.06 -30.37
N THR A 123 5.48 62.42 -30.82
CA THR A 123 6.05 63.77 -30.66
C THR A 123 6.29 64.41 -32.02
N ASN A 124 5.92 65.69 -32.13
CA ASN A 124 6.36 66.53 -33.23
C ASN A 124 7.72 67.15 -32.88
N ASP A 125 8.79 66.53 -33.38
CA ASP A 125 10.17 67.01 -33.23
C ASP A 125 10.55 68.07 -34.28
N GLY A 126 9.62 68.40 -35.17
CA GLY A 126 9.78 69.41 -36.21
C GLY A 126 9.54 70.83 -35.73
N ASN A 127 9.58 71.78 -36.67
CA ASN A 127 9.30 73.21 -36.40
C ASN A 127 7.98 73.70 -37.00
N VAL A 128 7.16 72.82 -37.57
CA VAL A 128 5.85 73.16 -38.16
C VAL A 128 4.72 72.37 -37.50
N LEU A 129 3.49 72.89 -37.55
CA LEU A 129 2.29 72.17 -37.10
C LEU A 129 2.07 70.92 -37.98
N ILE A 130 1.85 69.77 -37.35
CA ILE A 130 1.45 68.54 -38.03
C ILE A 130 -0.03 68.28 -37.72
N THR A 131 -0.86 68.13 -38.74
CA THR A 131 -2.30 67.94 -38.59
C THR A 131 -2.74 66.52 -38.90
N GLY A 132 -3.84 66.09 -38.29
CA GLY A 132 -4.48 64.81 -38.57
C GLY A 132 -3.63 63.61 -38.19
N VAL A 133 -2.91 63.67 -37.07
CA VAL A 133 -2.00 62.61 -36.65
C VAL A 133 -2.77 61.32 -36.33
N ALA A 134 -2.26 60.20 -36.83
CA ALA A 134 -2.83 58.88 -36.61
C ALA A 134 -1.74 57.81 -36.50
N ILE A 135 -2.03 56.74 -35.75
CA ILE A 135 -1.20 55.54 -35.68
C ILE A 135 -1.48 54.67 -36.89
N ASN A 136 -0.43 54.22 -37.56
CA ASN A 136 -0.48 53.27 -38.66
C ASN A 136 0.28 52.01 -38.26
N GLU A 137 -0.45 50.91 -38.08
CA GLU A 137 0.14 49.59 -37.79
C GLU A 137 0.83 49.04 -39.04
N GLN A 138 2.05 48.54 -38.88
CA GLN A 138 2.87 47.99 -39.96
C GLN A 138 2.83 46.45 -39.96
N SER A 139 3.02 45.85 -38.78
CA SER A 139 2.94 44.40 -38.59
C SER A 139 2.47 44.06 -37.18
N PHE A 140 1.67 43.02 -37.07
CA PHE A 140 1.18 42.47 -35.81
C PHE A 140 1.02 40.96 -35.98
N ASP A 141 1.55 40.17 -35.05
CA ASP A 141 1.59 38.71 -35.17
C ASP A 141 0.23 38.04 -35.01
N LEU A 142 -0.67 38.65 -34.23
CA LEU A 142 -1.98 38.09 -33.96
C LEU A 142 -3.00 38.45 -35.05
N PRO A 143 -3.99 37.58 -35.31
CA PRO A 143 -5.04 37.83 -36.28
C PRO A 143 -5.92 39.02 -35.86
N GLY A 144 -6.11 39.96 -36.79
CA GLY A 144 -7.06 41.08 -36.62
C GLY A 144 -6.40 42.41 -36.24
N PRO A 145 -7.19 43.50 -36.22
CA PRO A 145 -6.66 44.82 -35.93
C PRO A 145 -6.61 45.12 -34.44
N ILE A 146 -5.66 45.95 -34.03
CA ILE A 146 -5.66 46.58 -32.71
C ILE A 146 -6.68 47.73 -32.69
N GLU A 147 -7.49 47.82 -31.64
CA GLU A 147 -8.46 48.90 -31.47
C GLU A 147 -7.75 50.17 -30.97
N ILE A 148 -7.36 51.05 -31.91
CA ILE A 148 -6.70 52.33 -31.59
C ILE A 148 -7.72 53.39 -31.17
N THR A 149 -7.50 53.98 -30.00
CA THR A 149 -8.23 55.13 -29.46
C THR A 149 -7.37 56.37 -29.54
N ALA A 150 -7.88 57.38 -30.26
CA ALA A 150 -7.22 58.66 -30.40
C ALA A 150 -7.45 59.59 -29.19
N PRO A 151 -6.48 60.47 -28.90
CA PRO A 151 -6.66 61.62 -28.00
C PRO A 151 -7.74 62.60 -28.50
N ALA A 152 -8.12 63.55 -27.65
CA ALA A 152 -9.13 64.56 -27.99
C ALA A 152 -8.65 65.55 -29.07
N ASP A 153 -7.35 65.82 -29.11
CA ASP A 153 -6.68 66.62 -30.14
C ASP A 153 -5.63 65.75 -30.83
N ILE A 154 -5.61 65.79 -32.15
CA ILE A 154 -4.74 64.98 -33.01
C ILE A 154 -3.81 65.85 -33.86
N ASP A 155 -3.83 67.17 -33.67
CA ASP A 155 -2.88 68.08 -34.30
C ASP A 155 -1.74 68.35 -33.30
N LEU A 156 -0.49 68.26 -33.74
CA LEU A 156 0.69 68.40 -32.90
C LEU A 156 1.45 69.68 -33.26
N SER A 157 1.48 70.63 -32.33
CA SER A 157 2.34 71.80 -32.41
C SER A 157 3.82 71.40 -32.28
N PRO A 158 4.78 72.23 -32.71
CA PRO A 158 6.20 71.96 -32.51
C PRO A 158 6.56 71.68 -31.05
N GLY A 159 7.19 70.54 -30.79
CA GLY A 159 7.57 70.06 -29.45
C GLY A 159 6.43 69.49 -28.61
N GLU A 160 5.22 69.35 -29.17
CA GLU A 160 4.09 68.72 -28.50
C GLU A 160 4.18 67.20 -28.58
N THR A 161 3.82 66.53 -27.48
CA THR A 161 3.67 65.08 -27.40
C THR A 161 2.25 64.75 -27.01
N GLN A 162 1.64 63.82 -27.73
CA GLN A 162 0.31 63.31 -27.43
C GLN A 162 0.30 61.78 -27.44
N GLN A 163 -0.57 61.19 -26.63
CA GLN A 163 -0.68 59.74 -26.49
C GLN A 163 -1.95 59.18 -27.17
N TRP A 164 -1.78 58.10 -27.93
CA TRP A 164 -2.83 57.18 -28.36
C TRP A 164 -2.74 55.89 -27.55
N THR A 165 -3.86 55.17 -27.44
CA THR A 165 -3.90 53.85 -26.79
C THR A 165 -4.45 52.80 -27.74
N GLY A 166 -3.96 51.57 -27.67
CA GLY A 166 -4.46 50.43 -28.43
C GLY A 166 -4.83 49.28 -27.51
N THR A 167 -5.90 48.55 -27.84
CA THR A 167 -6.28 47.34 -27.10
C THR A 167 -6.55 46.18 -28.07
N TYR A 168 -6.05 45.00 -27.74
CA TYR A 168 -6.37 43.74 -28.41
C TYR A 168 -6.81 42.71 -27.38
N THR A 169 -7.89 41.97 -27.63
CA THR A 169 -8.40 40.93 -26.73
C THR A 169 -8.01 39.56 -27.27
N LEU A 170 -7.31 38.77 -26.46
CA LEU A 170 -6.86 37.43 -26.79
C LEU A 170 -8.03 36.46 -26.93
N THR A 171 -7.95 35.63 -27.96
CA THR A 171 -8.82 34.47 -28.19
C THR A 171 -8.05 33.18 -27.90
N GLN A 172 -8.75 32.04 -27.83
CA GLN A 172 -8.08 30.76 -27.64
C GLN A 172 -7.12 30.42 -28.79
N GLU A 173 -7.48 30.78 -30.03
CA GLU A 173 -6.62 30.55 -31.21
C GLU A 173 -5.31 31.34 -31.11
N ASP A 174 -5.34 32.53 -30.50
CA ASP A 174 -4.13 33.32 -30.25
C ASP A 174 -3.24 32.63 -29.23
N ILE A 175 -3.81 32.20 -28.10
CA ILE A 175 -3.08 31.52 -27.01
C ILE A 175 -2.47 30.20 -27.50
N ASP A 176 -3.23 29.41 -28.25
CA ASP A 176 -2.74 28.17 -28.86
C ASP A 176 -1.60 28.44 -29.87
N GLY A 177 -1.67 29.56 -30.60
CA GLY A 177 -0.62 30.00 -31.52
C GLY A 177 0.69 30.40 -30.83
N LEU A 178 0.61 30.93 -29.60
CA LEU A 178 1.77 31.34 -28.80
C LEU A 178 2.65 30.19 -28.34
N VAL A 179 2.19 28.94 -28.43
CA VAL A 179 3.03 27.77 -28.12
C VAL A 179 4.18 27.66 -29.14
N ALA A 180 3.92 28.02 -30.41
CA ALA A 180 4.93 27.97 -31.47
C ALA A 180 5.91 29.14 -31.41
N ASP A 181 5.43 30.31 -31.02
CA ASP A 181 6.20 31.54 -30.87
C ASP A 181 5.69 32.32 -29.63
N PRO A 182 6.34 32.19 -28.45
CA PRO A 182 5.82 32.70 -27.19
C PRO A 182 6.11 34.20 -27.01
N VAL A 183 6.04 34.97 -28.09
CA VAL A 183 6.21 36.43 -28.11
C VAL A 183 5.21 37.00 -29.11
N VAL A 184 4.57 38.11 -28.76
CA VAL A 184 3.77 38.92 -29.68
C VAL A 184 4.55 40.16 -30.09
N ASP A 185 4.93 40.24 -31.36
CA ASP A 185 5.56 41.42 -31.93
C ASP A 185 4.52 42.36 -32.56
N ASN A 186 4.75 43.65 -32.37
CA ASN A 186 3.92 44.68 -32.98
C ASN A 186 4.73 45.92 -33.38
N VAL A 187 4.66 46.32 -34.66
CA VAL A 187 5.40 47.45 -35.23
C VAL A 187 4.43 48.51 -35.75
N ALA A 188 4.63 49.77 -35.39
CA ALA A 188 3.82 50.89 -35.87
C ALA A 188 4.66 52.09 -36.32
N THR A 189 4.03 52.96 -37.11
CA THR A 189 4.47 54.34 -37.36
C THR A 189 3.37 55.32 -36.95
N ALA A 190 3.73 56.59 -36.76
CA ALA A 190 2.80 57.70 -36.68
C ALA A 190 2.82 58.46 -38.01
N THR A 191 1.64 58.83 -38.51
CA THR A 191 1.46 59.57 -39.76
C THR A 191 0.74 60.89 -39.50
N GLY A 192 0.98 61.90 -40.33
CA GLY A 192 0.30 63.20 -40.28
C GLY A 192 0.52 64.00 -41.56
N THR A 193 0.06 65.26 -41.59
CA THR A 193 0.22 66.16 -42.74
C THR A 193 0.81 67.50 -42.31
N ASP A 194 1.82 67.99 -43.04
CA ASP A 194 2.45 69.29 -42.79
C ASP A 194 1.61 70.48 -43.35
N PRO A 195 2.01 71.75 -43.13
CA PRO A 195 1.25 72.90 -43.64
C PRO A 195 1.19 73.03 -45.16
N ASN A 196 2.09 72.37 -45.91
CA ASN A 196 2.07 72.35 -47.37
C ASN A 196 1.15 71.25 -47.92
N GLY A 197 0.62 70.39 -47.05
CA GLY A 197 -0.19 69.24 -47.44
C GLY A 197 0.61 67.98 -47.71
N ASP A 198 1.91 67.96 -47.41
CA ASP A 198 2.78 66.81 -47.61
C ASP A 198 2.68 65.83 -46.43
N PRO A 199 2.71 64.50 -46.68
CA PRO A 199 2.62 63.50 -45.62
C PRO A 199 3.92 63.42 -44.82
N VAL A 200 3.78 63.21 -43.52
CA VAL A 200 4.88 63.06 -42.56
C VAL A 200 4.70 61.72 -41.85
N GLU A 201 5.78 60.95 -41.73
CA GLU A 201 5.77 59.64 -41.10
C GLU A 201 6.96 59.50 -40.14
N SER A 202 6.72 58.91 -38.97
CA SER A 202 7.79 58.57 -38.03
C SER A 202 8.56 57.33 -38.49
N PRO A 203 9.77 57.08 -37.96
CA PRO A 203 10.35 55.75 -38.00
C PRO A 203 9.41 54.70 -37.39
N GLU A 204 9.60 53.44 -37.81
CA GLU A 204 8.95 52.28 -37.18
C GLU A 204 9.45 52.10 -35.74
N ASP A 205 8.52 51.79 -34.84
CA ASP A 205 8.83 51.46 -33.44
C ASP A 205 8.20 50.11 -33.06
N PRO A 206 9.01 49.08 -32.72
CA PRO A 206 8.54 47.75 -32.34
C PRO A 206 8.24 47.66 -30.83
N ALA A 207 7.23 46.86 -30.47
CA ALA A 207 6.97 46.40 -29.12
C ALA A 207 6.85 44.86 -29.13
N GLU A 208 7.42 44.21 -28.12
CA GLU A 208 7.43 42.75 -27.96
C GLU A 208 6.81 42.40 -26.60
N ILE A 209 5.87 41.46 -26.58
CA ILE A 209 5.21 40.99 -25.34
C ILE A 209 5.44 39.48 -25.20
N PRO A 210 6.30 39.03 -24.26
CA PRO A 210 6.56 37.61 -24.07
C PRO A 210 5.45 36.91 -23.28
N PHE A 211 5.24 35.64 -23.60
CA PHE A 211 4.29 34.72 -22.97
C PHE A 211 4.97 33.41 -22.54
N ASP A 212 4.28 32.59 -21.75
CA ASP A 212 4.74 31.26 -21.34
C ASP A 212 3.52 30.31 -21.22
N PRO A 213 2.81 30.01 -22.33
CA PRO A 213 1.62 29.18 -22.29
C PRO A 213 1.96 27.76 -21.79
N GLN A 214 1.20 27.27 -20.82
CA GLN A 214 1.42 25.94 -20.24
C GLN A 214 0.44 24.91 -20.80
N ALA A 215 0.93 23.71 -21.09
CA ALA A 215 0.11 22.56 -21.43
C ALA A 215 0.19 21.52 -20.30
N VAL A 216 -0.92 21.32 -19.58
CA VAL A 216 -0.94 20.48 -18.37
C VAL A 216 -2.20 19.64 -18.34
N LEU A 217 -2.05 18.33 -18.09
CA LEU A 217 -3.16 17.42 -17.83
C LEU A 217 -3.14 16.94 -16.38
N SER A 218 -4.31 16.77 -15.79
CA SER A 218 -4.51 15.94 -14.60
C SER A 218 -5.51 14.82 -14.88
N LEU A 219 -5.37 13.74 -14.13
CA LEU A 219 -6.24 12.59 -14.17
C LEU A 219 -6.71 12.29 -12.74
N ILE A 220 -8.01 12.11 -12.57
CA ILE A 220 -8.60 11.50 -11.38
C ILE A 220 -9.26 10.20 -11.80
N LYS A 221 -8.79 9.10 -11.24
CA LYS A 221 -9.24 7.73 -11.47
C LYS A 221 -10.00 7.24 -10.26
N SER A 222 -11.12 6.57 -10.50
CA SER A 222 -11.80 5.81 -9.46
C SER A 222 -12.29 4.48 -10.01
N GLY A 223 -12.30 3.47 -9.15
CA GLY A 223 -12.75 2.12 -9.46
C GLY A 223 -13.87 1.67 -8.53
N SER A 224 -14.70 0.75 -9.00
CA SER A 224 -15.70 0.06 -8.18
C SER A 224 -15.94 -1.35 -8.68
N TYR A 225 -16.14 -2.28 -7.75
CA TYR A 225 -16.66 -3.61 -8.03
C TYR A 225 -18.17 -3.58 -8.29
N PHE A 226 -18.63 -4.43 -9.19
CA PHE A 226 -20.04 -4.63 -9.53
C PHE A 226 -20.33 -6.12 -9.71
N ASP A 227 -21.02 -6.70 -8.73
CA ASP A 227 -21.61 -8.05 -8.76
C ASP A 227 -22.72 -8.10 -9.81
N VAL A 228 -22.56 -8.98 -10.80
CA VAL A 228 -23.51 -9.17 -11.90
C VAL A 228 -24.46 -10.31 -11.56
N GLY A 229 -25.42 -10.04 -10.68
CA GLY A 229 -26.42 -11.04 -10.32
C GLY A 229 -26.92 -10.92 -8.90
N ASP A 230 -26.20 -10.16 -8.06
CA ASP A 230 -26.33 -10.15 -6.60
C ASP A 230 -26.12 -11.58 -6.05
N ASP A 231 -25.22 -12.36 -6.66
CA ASP A 231 -24.90 -13.75 -6.31
C ASP A 231 -23.48 -13.96 -5.77
N GLY A 232 -22.74 -12.88 -5.51
CA GLY A 232 -21.43 -12.90 -4.87
C GLY A 232 -20.30 -12.47 -5.77
N LEU A 233 -19.08 -12.82 -5.38
CA LEU A 233 -17.90 -12.73 -6.23
C LEU A 233 -17.81 -14.00 -7.07
N ASN A 234 -18.09 -13.90 -8.38
CA ASN A 234 -18.05 -15.00 -9.32
C ASN A 234 -17.59 -14.57 -10.74
N PRO A 235 -17.17 -15.53 -11.58
CA PRO A 235 -16.77 -15.20 -12.95
C PRO A 235 -17.90 -14.50 -13.72
N GLY A 236 -17.57 -13.38 -14.36
CA GLY A 236 -18.54 -12.53 -15.07
C GLY A 236 -18.82 -11.19 -14.39
N ASP A 237 -18.42 -11.02 -13.13
CA ASP A 237 -18.52 -9.75 -12.41
C ASP A 237 -17.57 -8.70 -12.98
N GLN A 238 -17.81 -7.43 -12.63
CA GLN A 238 -17.16 -6.32 -13.31
C GLN A 238 -16.41 -5.39 -12.35
N LEU A 239 -15.22 -4.98 -12.78
CA LEU A 239 -14.55 -3.79 -12.25
C LEU A 239 -14.83 -2.63 -13.21
N ASN A 240 -15.54 -1.62 -12.71
CA ASN A 240 -15.87 -0.41 -13.44
C ASN A 240 -14.96 0.72 -13.01
N TYR A 241 -14.33 1.38 -13.97
CA TYR A 241 -13.45 2.53 -13.75
C TYR A 241 -14.03 3.78 -14.41
N THR A 242 -13.81 4.93 -13.76
CA THR A 242 -14.02 6.25 -14.33
C THR A 242 -12.71 7.03 -14.28
N PHE A 243 -12.43 7.74 -15.37
CA PHE A 243 -11.22 8.55 -15.54
C PHE A 243 -11.66 9.96 -15.90
N ASP A 244 -11.65 10.87 -14.94
CA ASP A 244 -11.94 12.28 -15.15
C ASP A 244 -10.61 12.98 -15.48
N VAL A 245 -10.41 13.34 -16.75
CA VAL A 245 -9.22 14.03 -17.22
C VAL A 245 -9.53 15.52 -17.35
N THR A 246 -8.67 16.37 -16.80
CA THR A 246 -8.81 17.82 -16.87
C THR A 246 -7.60 18.42 -17.58
N ASN A 247 -7.83 19.40 -18.44
CA ASN A 247 -6.78 20.28 -18.95
C ASN A 247 -6.62 21.46 -17.98
N ASP A 248 -5.55 21.42 -17.19
CA ASP A 248 -5.20 22.46 -16.21
C ASP A 248 -4.27 23.53 -16.79
N GLY A 249 -3.95 23.45 -18.10
CA GLY A 249 -3.12 24.42 -18.81
C GLY A 249 -3.92 25.54 -19.48
N ASP A 250 -3.22 26.36 -20.26
CA ASP A 250 -3.73 27.55 -20.96
C ASP A 250 -4.12 27.27 -22.42
N VAL A 251 -3.72 26.11 -22.96
CA VAL A 251 -3.82 25.78 -24.40
C VAL A 251 -4.69 24.56 -24.65
N LEU A 252 -5.25 24.45 -25.85
CA LEU A 252 -6.00 23.28 -26.29
C LEU A 252 -5.12 22.01 -26.31
N ILE A 253 -5.59 20.93 -25.68
CA ILE A 253 -4.95 19.62 -25.75
C ILE A 253 -5.81 18.69 -26.58
N THR A 254 -5.24 18.09 -27.62
CA THR A 254 -5.96 17.27 -28.60
C THR A 254 -5.67 15.78 -28.45
N GLY A 255 -6.62 14.95 -28.87
CA GLY A 255 -6.46 13.50 -29.00
C GLY A 255 -6.18 12.79 -27.68
N VAL A 256 -6.83 13.19 -26.59
CA VAL A 256 -6.56 12.64 -25.27
C VAL A 256 -6.98 11.17 -25.16
N THR A 257 -6.09 10.36 -24.57
CA THR A 257 -6.28 8.92 -24.33
C THR A 257 -5.82 8.53 -22.94
N ILE A 258 -6.42 7.48 -22.37
CA ILE A 258 -5.98 6.85 -21.12
C ILE A 258 -4.96 5.74 -21.43
N ASN A 259 -3.85 5.74 -20.70
CA ASN A 259 -2.84 4.69 -20.76
C ASN A 259 -2.73 4.01 -19.40
N GLU A 260 -2.85 2.68 -19.39
CA GLU A 260 -2.61 1.89 -18.19
C GLU A 260 -1.11 1.76 -17.94
N VAL A 261 -0.70 1.99 -16.69
CA VAL A 261 0.69 1.89 -16.22
C VAL A 261 0.92 0.55 -15.55
N SER A 262 0.05 0.17 -14.61
CA SER A 262 0.05 -1.12 -13.93
C SER A 262 -1.35 -1.54 -13.53
N PHE A 263 -1.64 -2.83 -13.63
CA PHE A 263 -2.90 -3.44 -13.26
C PHE A 263 -2.62 -4.86 -12.77
N ASP A 264 -3.19 -5.23 -11.62
CA ASP A 264 -2.87 -6.51 -10.97
C ASP A 264 -3.41 -7.73 -11.73
N LEU A 265 -4.52 -7.56 -12.45
CA LEU A 265 -5.16 -8.66 -13.16
C LEU A 265 -4.65 -8.84 -14.60
N PRO A 266 -4.62 -10.08 -15.11
CA PRO A 266 -4.18 -10.37 -16.46
C PRO A 266 -5.08 -9.76 -17.54
N GLY A 267 -4.48 -8.91 -18.39
CA GLY A 267 -5.11 -8.43 -19.61
C GLY A 267 -5.54 -6.96 -19.53
N PRO A 268 -6.12 -6.42 -20.62
CA PRO A 268 -6.39 -4.99 -20.72
C PRO A 268 -7.79 -4.64 -20.20
N ILE A 269 -7.89 -3.47 -19.58
CA ILE A 269 -9.17 -2.81 -19.33
C ILE A 269 -9.74 -2.28 -20.65
N THR A 270 -11.03 -2.49 -20.87
CA THR A 270 -11.73 -1.93 -22.04
C THR A 270 -12.08 -0.47 -21.78
N ILE A 271 -11.26 0.44 -22.28
CA ILE A 271 -11.48 1.88 -22.18
C ILE A 271 -12.43 2.37 -23.29
N THR A 272 -13.46 3.12 -22.91
CA THR A 272 -14.42 3.78 -23.79
C THR A 272 -14.24 5.30 -23.67
N PRO A 273 -13.85 5.99 -24.76
CA PRO A 273 -13.67 7.44 -24.74
C PRO A 273 -15.01 8.20 -24.82
N PRO A 274 -15.02 9.49 -24.42
CA PRO A 274 -16.10 10.41 -24.74
C PRO A 274 -16.22 10.66 -26.25
N ALA A 275 -17.27 11.39 -26.65
CA ALA A 275 -17.55 11.66 -28.07
C ALA A 275 -16.54 12.64 -28.69
N ASP A 276 -16.02 13.55 -27.88
CA ASP A 276 -14.88 14.41 -28.16
C ASP A 276 -13.72 13.91 -27.30
N THR A 277 -12.49 14.13 -27.73
CA THR A 277 -11.28 13.80 -26.96
C THR A 277 -10.33 14.98 -26.86
N ASP A 278 -10.72 16.13 -27.40
CA ASP A 278 -9.97 17.37 -27.28
C ASP A 278 -10.50 18.12 -26.05
N LEU A 279 -9.59 18.66 -25.24
CA LEU A 279 -9.87 19.35 -23.99
C LEU A 279 -9.41 20.80 -24.09
N SER A 280 -10.37 21.72 -24.06
CA SER A 280 -10.09 23.16 -23.91
C SER A 280 -9.53 23.45 -22.52
N PRO A 281 -8.84 24.59 -22.31
CA PRO A 281 -8.40 25.00 -20.97
C PRO A 281 -9.53 24.98 -19.94
N GLY A 282 -9.28 24.35 -18.79
CA GLY A 282 -10.24 24.18 -17.69
C GLY A 282 -11.38 23.18 -17.96
N GLU A 283 -11.38 22.51 -19.12
CA GLU A 283 -12.37 21.48 -19.43
C GLU A 283 -12.02 20.15 -18.73
N THR A 284 -13.05 19.47 -18.23
CA THR A 284 -12.96 18.09 -17.72
C THR A 284 -13.83 17.18 -18.56
N GLN A 285 -13.28 16.05 -19.01
CA GLN A 285 -14.03 15.01 -19.71
C GLN A 285 -13.79 13.64 -19.05
N GLN A 286 -14.73 12.73 -19.25
CA GLN A 286 -14.75 11.42 -18.60
C GLN A 286 -14.59 10.28 -19.60
N TRP A 287 -13.63 9.39 -19.34
CA TRP A 287 -13.52 8.06 -19.95
C TRP A 287 -14.05 7.02 -18.97
N THR A 288 -14.57 5.91 -19.49
CA THR A 288 -14.97 4.77 -18.68
C THR A 288 -14.15 3.53 -19.03
N GLY A 289 -13.85 2.72 -18.02
CA GLY A 289 -13.15 1.44 -18.18
C GLY A 289 -14.00 0.31 -17.63
N THR A 290 -13.95 -0.84 -18.27
CA THR A 290 -14.57 -2.07 -17.75
C THR A 290 -13.62 -3.25 -17.88
N TYR A 291 -13.50 -4.03 -16.82
CA TYR A 291 -12.82 -5.32 -16.79
C TYR A 291 -13.81 -6.37 -16.27
N THR A 292 -13.85 -7.55 -16.87
CA THR A 292 -14.74 -8.66 -16.46
C THR A 292 -13.91 -9.75 -15.81
N LEU A 293 -14.22 -10.08 -14.57
CA LEU A 293 -13.50 -11.06 -13.77
C LEU A 293 -13.70 -12.47 -14.34
N THR A 294 -12.61 -13.23 -14.35
CA THR A 294 -12.55 -14.65 -14.67
C THR A 294 -12.31 -15.46 -13.39
N GLN A 295 -12.46 -16.79 -13.46
CA GLN A 295 -12.16 -17.64 -12.31
C GLN A 295 -10.69 -17.51 -11.88
N GLU A 296 -9.76 -17.49 -12.84
CA GLU A 296 -8.32 -17.32 -12.54
C GLU A 296 -8.00 -15.99 -11.84
N ASP A 297 -8.77 -14.92 -12.12
CA ASP A 297 -8.63 -13.65 -11.41
C ASP A 297 -9.04 -13.82 -9.94
N ILE A 298 -10.19 -14.45 -9.69
CA ILE A 298 -10.76 -14.65 -8.36
C ILE A 298 -9.84 -15.53 -7.51
N ASP A 299 -9.39 -16.67 -8.05
CA ASP A 299 -8.48 -17.59 -7.37
C ASP A 299 -7.16 -16.87 -6.97
N GLY A 300 -6.71 -15.92 -7.80
CA GLY A 300 -5.53 -15.09 -7.52
C GLY A 300 -5.73 -14.04 -6.41
N LEU A 301 -6.98 -13.67 -6.13
CA LEU A 301 -7.36 -12.62 -5.17
C LEU A 301 -7.67 -13.17 -3.77
N VAL A 302 -7.73 -14.50 -3.59
CA VAL A 302 -7.99 -15.14 -2.28
C VAL A 302 -7.01 -14.68 -1.20
N ALA A 303 -5.76 -14.40 -1.56
CA ALA A 303 -4.72 -13.95 -0.62
C ALA A 303 -4.72 -12.43 -0.36
N ASP A 304 -5.25 -11.63 -1.29
CA ASP A 304 -5.30 -10.17 -1.23
C ASP A 304 -6.51 -9.68 -2.05
N PRO A 305 -7.69 -9.49 -1.43
CA PRO A 305 -8.94 -9.17 -2.13
C PRO A 305 -9.01 -7.69 -2.52
N VAL A 306 -7.91 -7.13 -3.03
CA VAL A 306 -7.79 -5.75 -3.49
C VAL A 306 -7.19 -5.77 -4.89
N VAL A 307 -7.79 -4.99 -5.79
CA VAL A 307 -7.27 -4.82 -7.15
C VAL A 307 -6.74 -3.41 -7.31
N ASP A 308 -5.42 -3.29 -7.49
CA ASP A 308 -4.77 -2.02 -7.76
C ASP A 308 -4.66 -1.74 -9.25
N ASN A 309 -4.82 -0.47 -9.60
CA ASN A 309 -4.69 -0.01 -10.97
C ASN A 309 -4.15 1.43 -11.05
N VAL A 310 -3.11 1.65 -11.84
CA VAL A 310 -2.49 2.95 -12.08
C VAL A 310 -2.59 3.32 -13.56
N ALA A 311 -3.01 4.55 -13.86
CA ALA A 311 -3.04 5.07 -15.23
C ALA A 311 -2.49 6.49 -15.34
N THR A 312 -2.19 6.89 -16.58
CA THR A 312 -1.96 8.28 -17.01
C THR A 312 -2.95 8.64 -18.12
N ALA A 313 -3.12 9.94 -18.36
CA ALA A 313 -3.74 10.48 -19.55
C ALA A 313 -2.68 11.15 -20.43
N THR A 314 -2.74 10.94 -21.75
CA THR A 314 -1.84 11.60 -22.70
C THR A 314 -2.62 12.32 -23.79
N GLY A 315 -2.13 13.46 -24.25
CA GLY A 315 -2.61 14.17 -25.43
C GLY A 315 -1.48 14.90 -26.15
N THR A 316 -1.83 15.79 -27.07
CA THR A 316 -0.87 16.65 -27.78
C THR A 316 -1.24 18.12 -27.70
N ASP A 317 -0.26 18.97 -27.42
CA ASP A 317 -0.40 20.42 -27.44
C ASP A 317 -0.48 20.98 -28.89
N PRO A 318 -0.69 22.30 -29.07
CA PRO A 318 -0.76 22.92 -30.40
C PRO A 318 0.53 22.80 -31.25
N ASN A 319 1.70 22.62 -30.63
CA ASN A 319 2.97 22.35 -31.33
C ASN A 319 3.11 20.87 -31.75
N GLY A 320 2.22 20.00 -31.27
CA GLY A 320 2.27 18.56 -31.46
C GLY A 320 3.19 17.84 -30.48
N ASP A 321 3.64 18.52 -29.42
CA ASP A 321 4.42 17.92 -28.36
C ASP A 321 3.48 17.13 -27.41
N PRO A 322 3.91 15.94 -26.93
CA PRO A 322 3.08 15.12 -26.07
C PRO A 322 2.97 15.72 -24.66
N VAL A 323 1.75 15.72 -24.13
CA VAL A 323 1.44 16.10 -22.74
C VAL A 323 0.97 14.85 -22.00
N GLU A 324 1.48 14.62 -20.80
CA GLU A 324 1.14 13.47 -19.97
C GLU A 324 0.77 13.92 -18.55
N SER A 325 -0.31 13.39 -18.00
CA SER A 325 -0.68 13.60 -16.60
C SER A 325 0.26 12.85 -15.67
N PRO A 326 0.36 13.24 -14.39
CA PRO A 326 0.87 12.34 -13.36
C PRO A 326 0.12 11.00 -13.35
N GLU A 327 0.78 9.96 -12.84
CA GLU A 327 0.17 8.67 -12.54
C GLU A 327 -0.88 8.83 -11.44
N ASP A 328 -2.06 8.25 -11.64
CA ASP A 328 -3.13 8.24 -10.64
C ASP A 328 -3.58 6.78 -10.32
N PRO A 329 -3.40 6.33 -9.07
CA PRO A 329 -3.78 4.99 -8.63
C PRO A 329 -5.27 4.91 -8.20
N ALA A 330 -5.88 3.76 -8.41
CA ALA A 330 -7.16 3.38 -7.85
C ALA A 330 -7.08 1.96 -7.29
N GLU A 331 -7.58 1.78 -6.07
CA GLU A 331 -7.67 0.49 -5.38
C GLU A 331 -9.14 0.09 -5.30
N ILE A 332 -9.47 -1.14 -5.69
CA ILE A 332 -10.83 -1.70 -5.56
C ILE A 332 -10.79 -2.84 -4.56
N PRO A 333 -11.27 -2.62 -3.32
CA PRO A 333 -11.47 -3.73 -2.39
C PRO A 333 -12.68 -4.56 -2.81
N LEU A 334 -12.53 -5.88 -2.75
CA LEU A 334 -13.56 -6.88 -3.01
C LEU A 334 -14.10 -7.38 -1.66
N ASP A 335 -14.76 -6.48 -0.94
CA ASP A 335 -15.23 -6.70 0.45
C ASP A 335 -16.44 -7.64 0.56
N ASP A 336 -17.01 -8.09 -0.57
CA ASP A 336 -18.23 -8.93 -0.63
C ASP A 336 -17.89 -10.40 -0.97
N LEU A 337 -16.80 -10.91 -0.38
CA LEU A 337 -16.55 -12.34 -0.40
C LEU A 337 -17.69 -13.05 0.34
N ILE A 338 -18.52 -13.79 -0.39
CA ILE A 338 -19.57 -14.59 0.23
C ILE A 338 -18.90 -15.67 1.09
N PRO A 339 -19.22 -15.76 2.39
CA PRO A 339 -18.71 -16.83 3.22
C PRO A 339 -19.17 -18.21 2.71
N GLY A 340 -18.23 -19.16 2.65
CA GLY A 340 -18.50 -20.55 2.32
C GLY A 340 -18.85 -21.41 3.54
N SER A 341 -18.86 -22.72 3.33
CA SER A 341 -19.03 -23.72 4.39
C SER A 341 -18.15 -24.93 4.14
N ILE A 342 -17.58 -25.49 5.21
CA ILE A 342 -16.74 -26.69 5.18
C ILE A 342 -17.45 -27.79 5.97
N SER A 343 -17.59 -28.99 5.43
CA SER A 343 -18.27 -30.09 6.12
C SER A 343 -17.78 -31.48 5.74
N GLY A 344 -18.04 -32.44 6.63
CA GLY A 344 -17.62 -33.81 6.46
C GLY A 344 -18.16 -34.74 7.55
N THR A 345 -17.59 -35.94 7.63
CA THR A 345 -18.01 -37.00 8.55
C THR A 345 -16.84 -37.66 9.26
N VAL A 346 -17.10 -38.25 10.42
CA VAL A 346 -16.15 -39.14 11.11
C VAL A 346 -16.83 -40.49 11.34
N THR A 347 -16.18 -41.57 10.88
CA THR A 347 -16.70 -42.94 10.94
C THR A 347 -15.67 -43.92 11.50
N ASP A 348 -16.09 -45.12 11.91
CA ASP A 348 -15.16 -46.20 12.23
C ASP A 348 -14.76 -47.04 11.01
N ASP A 349 -13.81 -47.98 11.18
CA ASP A 349 -13.32 -48.87 10.12
C ASP A 349 -14.39 -49.87 9.58
N ASP A 350 -15.58 -49.88 10.19
CA ASP A 350 -16.77 -50.63 9.78
C ASP A 350 -17.89 -49.70 9.22
N ASP A 351 -17.59 -48.45 8.88
CA ASP A 351 -18.49 -47.39 8.39
C ASP A 351 -19.58 -46.96 9.41
N ASN A 352 -19.38 -47.19 10.72
CA ASN A 352 -20.32 -46.68 11.73
C ASN A 352 -19.98 -45.24 12.11
N PRO A 353 -20.96 -44.33 12.22
CA PRO A 353 -20.69 -42.94 12.59
C PRO A 353 -20.18 -42.80 14.02
N LEU A 354 -19.19 -41.93 14.21
CA LEU A 354 -18.63 -41.60 15.52
C LEU A 354 -19.17 -40.25 16.00
N GLU A 355 -19.87 -40.26 17.13
CA GLU A 355 -20.47 -39.06 17.76
C GLU A 355 -19.52 -38.44 18.79
N ASN A 356 -19.55 -37.11 18.89
CA ASN A 356 -18.76 -36.31 19.84
C ASN A 356 -17.24 -36.32 19.58
N VAL A 357 -16.80 -36.60 18.35
CA VAL A 357 -15.41 -36.42 17.94
C VAL A 357 -15.13 -34.91 17.84
N PRO A 358 -14.16 -34.35 18.58
CA PRO A 358 -13.77 -32.95 18.46
C PRO A 358 -13.08 -32.66 17.13
N ILE A 359 -13.54 -31.60 16.45
CA ILE A 359 -13.00 -31.10 15.18
C ILE A 359 -12.62 -29.63 15.35
N GLU A 360 -11.46 -29.24 14.82
CA GLU A 360 -10.92 -27.89 14.84
C GLU A 360 -10.59 -27.43 13.42
N LEU A 361 -10.95 -26.20 13.07
CA LEU A 361 -10.59 -25.55 11.82
C LEU A 361 -9.46 -24.57 12.08
N LEU A 362 -8.33 -24.75 11.42
CA LEU A 362 -7.15 -23.91 11.52
C LEU A 362 -6.93 -23.09 10.25
N ASP A 363 -6.49 -21.84 10.37
CA ASP A 363 -6.04 -21.03 9.24
C ASP A 363 -4.65 -21.48 8.72
N SER A 364 -4.18 -20.85 7.65
CA SER A 364 -2.84 -21.10 7.06
C SER A 364 -1.66 -20.83 8.01
N ASP A 365 -1.85 -20.05 9.07
CA ASP A 365 -0.85 -19.76 10.10
C ASP A 365 -0.92 -20.75 11.29
N GLY A 366 -1.90 -21.66 11.28
CA GLY A 366 -2.15 -22.66 12.33
C GLY A 366 -2.96 -22.15 13.53
N ASN A 367 -3.63 -21.00 13.41
CA ASN A 367 -4.51 -20.48 14.46
C ASN A 367 -5.91 -21.08 14.34
N SER A 368 -6.55 -21.34 15.49
CA SER A 368 -7.92 -21.83 15.56
C SER A 368 -8.92 -20.77 15.09
N VAL A 369 -9.67 -21.09 14.04
CA VAL A 369 -10.74 -20.27 13.44
C VAL A 369 -12.11 -20.72 13.95
N GLY A 370 -12.25 -22.01 14.25
CA GLY A 370 -13.48 -22.56 14.82
C GLY A 370 -13.29 -23.98 15.36
N THR A 371 -14.17 -24.40 16.26
CA THR A 371 -14.21 -25.77 16.77
C THR A 371 -15.65 -26.29 16.76
N THR A 372 -15.84 -27.57 16.46
CA THR A 372 -17.13 -28.25 16.53
C THR A 372 -16.94 -29.69 17.02
N THR A 373 -18.03 -30.43 17.16
CA THR A 373 -18.00 -31.87 17.46
C THR A 373 -18.96 -32.59 16.55
N THR A 374 -18.64 -33.82 16.16
CA THR A 374 -19.53 -34.61 15.31
C THR A 374 -20.88 -34.91 15.97
N GLY A 375 -21.94 -34.89 15.16
CA GLY A 375 -23.29 -35.27 15.57
C GLY A 375 -23.50 -36.79 15.67
N PRO A 376 -24.72 -37.25 16.05
CA PRO A 376 -25.05 -38.67 16.20
C PRO A 376 -24.94 -39.49 14.90
N ASP A 377 -24.88 -38.83 13.76
CA ASP A 377 -24.68 -39.39 12.43
C ASP A 377 -23.24 -39.22 11.91
N GLY A 378 -22.31 -38.81 12.77
CA GLY A 378 -20.89 -38.62 12.45
C GLY A 378 -20.59 -37.31 11.74
N THR A 379 -21.60 -36.49 11.43
CA THR A 379 -21.41 -35.28 10.61
C THR A 379 -20.87 -34.09 11.42
N TYR A 380 -20.06 -33.25 10.77
CA TYR A 380 -19.67 -31.94 11.28
C TYR A 380 -19.76 -30.87 10.18
N SER A 381 -19.84 -29.60 10.58
CA SER A 381 -19.86 -28.47 9.64
C SER A 381 -19.37 -27.18 10.26
N PHE A 382 -18.65 -26.38 9.48
CA PHE A 382 -18.37 -24.97 9.70
C PHE A 382 -19.16 -24.17 8.65
N THR A 383 -19.93 -23.18 9.10
CA THR A 383 -20.72 -22.30 8.23
C THR A 383 -20.24 -20.87 8.38
N ASP A 384 -20.47 -20.05 7.37
CA ASP A 384 -20.05 -18.65 7.35
C ASP A 384 -18.51 -18.50 7.49
N VAL A 385 -17.77 -19.37 6.80
CA VAL A 385 -16.30 -19.36 6.78
C VAL A 385 -15.85 -18.42 5.67
N GLU A 386 -15.00 -17.44 5.98
CA GLU A 386 -14.43 -16.56 4.96
C GLU A 386 -13.62 -17.39 3.94
N PRO A 387 -13.58 -17.00 2.66
CA PRO A 387 -12.74 -17.69 1.68
C PRO A 387 -11.26 -17.65 2.07
N GLY A 388 -10.54 -18.75 1.84
CA GLY A 388 -9.15 -18.87 2.24
C GLY A 388 -8.65 -20.31 2.37
N ASN A 389 -7.40 -20.45 2.82
CA ASN A 389 -6.76 -21.74 3.02
C ASN A 389 -6.88 -22.18 4.49
N TYR A 390 -7.38 -23.40 4.69
CA TYR A 390 -7.68 -23.97 6.00
C TYR A 390 -7.10 -25.38 6.17
N ASN A 391 -7.12 -25.85 7.40
CA ASN A 391 -6.81 -27.21 7.81
C ASN A 391 -7.89 -27.69 8.78
N VAL A 392 -8.59 -28.76 8.44
CA VAL A 392 -9.55 -29.42 9.34
C VAL A 392 -8.83 -30.50 10.12
N VAL A 393 -8.81 -30.38 11.45
CA VAL A 393 -8.06 -31.25 12.36
C VAL A 393 -9.02 -32.00 13.28
N GLU A 394 -8.85 -33.32 13.39
CA GLU A 394 -9.61 -34.14 14.35
C GLU A 394 -8.82 -34.50 15.61
N THR A 395 -9.53 -34.77 16.70
CA THR A 395 -8.98 -35.41 17.91
C THR A 395 -9.69 -36.72 18.18
N ASN A 396 -8.98 -37.84 18.09
CA ASN A 396 -9.58 -39.18 18.17
C ASN A 396 -10.17 -39.42 19.55
N LEU A 397 -11.27 -40.19 19.58
CA LEU A 397 -11.88 -40.63 20.82
C LEU A 397 -11.00 -41.66 21.53
N PRO A 398 -11.07 -41.75 22.88
CA PRO A 398 -10.34 -42.78 23.62
C PRO A 398 -10.67 -44.20 23.12
N GLY A 399 -9.64 -44.93 22.68
CA GLY A 399 -9.77 -46.29 22.16
C GLY A 399 -9.89 -46.38 20.64
N TYR A 400 -9.84 -45.25 19.94
CA TYR A 400 -9.74 -45.17 18.48
C TYR A 400 -8.36 -44.66 18.06
N GLN A 401 -7.95 -44.98 16.85
CA GLN A 401 -6.74 -44.50 16.19
C GLN A 401 -7.06 -44.24 14.72
N ASP A 402 -6.41 -43.24 14.15
CA ASP A 402 -6.64 -42.84 12.78
C ASP A 402 -6.30 -43.97 11.78
N VAL A 403 -7.15 -44.11 10.77
CA VAL A 403 -7.08 -45.15 9.72
C VAL A 403 -6.95 -44.51 8.34
N SER A 404 -7.77 -43.50 8.04
CA SER A 404 -7.68 -42.75 6.79
C SER A 404 -8.50 -41.47 6.82
N GLU A 405 -8.02 -40.49 6.07
CA GLU A 405 -8.70 -39.24 5.77
C GLU A 405 -8.91 -39.15 4.25
N GLU A 406 -10.10 -38.74 3.82
CA GLU A 406 -10.44 -38.58 2.41
C GLU A 406 -11.19 -37.26 2.21
N ASP A 407 -10.79 -36.47 1.22
CA ASP A 407 -11.65 -35.45 0.64
C ASP A 407 -12.39 -36.06 -0.56
N GLY A 408 -13.68 -36.30 -0.38
CA GLY A 408 -14.47 -37.20 -1.21
C GLY A 408 -15.05 -36.60 -2.50
N LEU A 409 -14.97 -35.29 -2.73
CA LEU A 409 -15.67 -34.64 -3.85
C LEU A 409 -14.83 -33.55 -4.54
N ASN A 410 -14.58 -33.72 -5.83
CA ASN A 410 -14.06 -32.65 -6.69
C ASN A 410 -15.22 -31.67 -6.99
N ASP A 411 -15.39 -30.66 -6.15
CA ASP A 411 -16.58 -29.82 -6.04
C ASP A 411 -16.45 -28.40 -6.64
N GLY A 412 -15.30 -28.00 -7.16
CA GLY A 412 -15.23 -26.75 -7.93
C GLY A 412 -13.84 -26.28 -8.33
N GLY A 413 -12.84 -26.50 -7.48
CA GLY A 413 -11.43 -26.22 -7.77
C GLY A 413 -10.68 -27.43 -8.30
N ASP A 414 -9.58 -27.22 -9.02
CA ASP A 414 -8.58 -28.27 -9.29
C ASP A 414 -7.83 -28.59 -7.99
N ASP A 415 -8.55 -29.11 -6.97
CA ASP A 415 -7.93 -29.83 -5.87
C ASP A 415 -7.15 -30.99 -6.49
N THR A 416 -5.84 -30.79 -6.51
CA THR A 416 -4.84 -31.80 -6.84
C THR A 416 -3.93 -32.05 -5.64
N ASP A 417 -4.47 -32.00 -4.42
CA ASP A 417 -3.74 -32.29 -3.19
C ASP A 417 -4.14 -33.59 -2.48
N GLY A 418 -4.90 -34.45 -3.14
CA GLY A 418 -4.56 -35.85 -3.32
C GLY A 418 -4.17 -36.64 -2.07
N GLY A 419 -5.15 -37.36 -1.52
CA GLY A 419 -4.94 -38.67 -0.88
C GLY A 419 -3.76 -38.71 0.08
N ASN A 420 -3.83 -37.88 1.12
CA ASN A 420 -3.00 -38.03 2.29
C ASN A 420 -3.37 -39.36 2.98
N ASN A 421 -2.65 -40.46 2.70
CA ASN A 421 -2.69 -41.67 3.52
C ASN A 421 -1.65 -41.67 4.64
N ASN A 422 -1.10 -40.49 4.93
CA ASN A 422 -0.21 -40.25 6.03
C ASN A 422 -1.15 -40.08 7.22
N ILE A 423 -1.29 -41.14 8.01
CA ILE A 423 -2.08 -41.23 9.25
C ILE A 423 -1.80 -40.00 10.15
N VAL A 424 -2.49 -38.89 9.91
CA VAL A 424 -2.36 -37.60 10.61
C VAL A 424 -3.66 -36.85 10.43
N ASN A 425 -4.46 -36.82 11.51
CA ASN A 425 -5.70 -36.08 11.75
C ASN A 425 -5.81 -34.65 11.16
N ASN A 426 -5.65 -34.46 9.85
CA ASN A 426 -5.58 -33.16 9.21
C ASN A 426 -5.91 -33.25 7.71
N ILE A 427 -6.91 -32.49 7.29
CA ILE A 427 -7.32 -32.33 5.89
C ILE A 427 -7.09 -30.85 5.49
N PRO A 428 -6.19 -30.55 4.53
CA PRO A 428 -6.07 -29.20 3.97
C PRO A 428 -7.30 -28.87 3.11
N VAL A 429 -7.76 -27.62 3.16
CA VAL A 429 -8.97 -27.15 2.47
C VAL A 429 -8.70 -25.79 1.85
N ILE A 430 -9.09 -25.58 0.59
CA ILE A 430 -9.09 -24.27 -0.07
C ILE A 430 -10.54 -23.89 -0.29
N LEU A 431 -11.02 -22.90 0.44
CA LEU A 431 -12.42 -22.46 0.37
C LEU A 431 -12.56 -21.22 -0.50
N GLU A 432 -13.26 -21.34 -1.62
CA GLU A 432 -13.59 -20.27 -2.54
C GLU A 432 -14.84 -19.47 -2.07
N PRO A 433 -15.06 -18.24 -2.58
CA PRO A 433 -16.24 -17.44 -2.25
C PRO A 433 -17.56 -18.17 -2.52
N GLY A 434 -18.37 -18.31 -1.47
CA GLY A 434 -19.68 -18.96 -1.50
C GLY A 434 -19.64 -20.48 -1.70
N GLU A 435 -18.46 -21.09 -1.66
CA GLU A 435 -18.28 -22.52 -1.84
C GLU A 435 -18.87 -23.32 -0.67
N ALA A 436 -19.45 -24.47 -1.01
CA ALA A 436 -19.88 -25.46 -0.03
C ALA A 436 -18.98 -26.69 -0.15
N ASP A 437 -17.83 -26.58 0.49
CA ASP A 437 -16.81 -27.62 0.55
C ASP A 437 -17.30 -28.80 1.40
N THR A 438 -17.48 -29.95 0.75
CA THR A 438 -18.11 -31.13 1.33
C THR A 438 -17.32 -32.38 1.06
N GLY A 439 -17.27 -33.29 2.06
CA GLY A 439 -16.62 -34.58 1.89
C GLY A 439 -15.26 -34.69 2.58
N ASN A 440 -14.96 -33.76 3.48
CA ASN A 440 -13.82 -33.80 4.40
C ASN A 440 -14.02 -34.92 5.44
N ASP A 441 -13.79 -36.17 5.06
CA ASP A 441 -14.17 -37.33 5.85
C ASP A 441 -12.97 -37.98 6.57
N PHE A 442 -13.15 -38.34 7.84
CA PHE A 442 -12.19 -39.08 8.65
C PHE A 442 -12.70 -40.50 8.97
N VAL A 443 -11.78 -41.46 9.04
CA VAL A 443 -12.04 -42.86 9.40
C VAL A 443 -11.11 -43.27 10.54
N ASP A 444 -11.73 -43.75 11.62
CA ASP A 444 -11.11 -43.98 12.92
C ASP A 444 -11.26 -45.47 13.31
N GLY A 445 -10.16 -46.21 13.44
CA GLY A 445 -10.20 -47.64 13.76
C GLY A 445 -10.16 -47.89 15.26
N LEU A 446 -10.94 -48.85 15.76
CA LEU A 446 -10.78 -49.32 17.14
C LEU A 446 -9.38 -49.86 17.38
N ILE A 447 -8.70 -49.40 18.43
CA ILE A 447 -7.43 -49.96 18.87
C ILE A 447 -7.69 -51.43 19.27
N PRO A 448 -7.14 -52.44 18.56
CA PRO A 448 -7.41 -53.83 18.87
C PRO A 448 -6.90 -54.16 20.27
N VAL A 449 -7.80 -54.57 21.16
CA VAL A 449 -7.40 -55.11 22.47
C VAL A 449 -6.68 -56.45 22.25
N ILE A 450 -5.36 -56.42 22.14
CA ILE A 450 -4.56 -57.64 21.99
C ILE A 450 -4.47 -58.34 23.36
N ALA A 451 -5.15 -59.46 23.49
CA ALA A 451 -4.94 -60.40 24.59
C ALA A 451 -3.60 -61.14 24.39
N SER A 452 -2.53 -60.75 25.08
CA SER A 452 -1.29 -61.53 25.22
C SER A 452 -0.45 -61.12 26.44
N PRO A 453 0.41 -62.03 26.97
CA PRO A 453 0.59 -62.21 28.41
C PRO A 453 1.68 -61.33 29.04
N GLY A 454 1.37 -60.84 30.24
CA GLY A 454 2.22 -59.98 31.05
C GLY A 454 3.60 -60.52 31.47
N VAL A 455 4.43 -59.56 31.91
CA VAL A 455 5.72 -59.68 32.59
C VAL A 455 5.61 -60.67 33.76
N ARG A 456 6.30 -61.81 33.63
CA ARG A 456 6.29 -62.90 34.63
C ARG A 456 7.24 -62.66 35.80
N THR A 457 6.77 -62.81 37.04
CA THR A 457 7.61 -62.94 38.24
C THR A 457 7.95 -64.43 38.52
N PRO A 458 8.47 -64.83 39.70
CA PRO A 458 9.75 -65.49 39.98
C PRO A 458 9.94 -66.91 39.41
N GLY A 459 8.89 -67.53 38.86
CA GLY A 459 8.98 -68.80 38.13
C GLY A 459 9.82 -68.69 36.84
N PHE A 460 9.96 -67.48 36.29
CA PHE A 460 10.81 -67.18 35.14
C PHE A 460 12.27 -67.62 35.35
N TRP A 461 12.84 -67.33 36.53
CA TRP A 461 14.23 -67.67 36.86
C TRP A 461 14.47 -69.14 37.21
N GLN A 462 13.38 -69.91 37.42
CA GLN A 462 13.44 -71.36 37.66
C GLN A 462 13.13 -72.17 36.40
N ASN A 463 12.67 -71.53 35.33
CA ASN A 463 12.33 -72.20 34.08
C ASN A 463 13.61 -72.61 33.34
N LYS A 464 13.80 -73.92 33.15
CA LYS A 464 14.98 -74.47 32.44
C LYS A 464 14.86 -74.38 30.91
N LYS A 465 13.81 -73.77 30.37
CA LYS A 465 13.60 -73.55 28.93
C LYS A 465 13.25 -72.09 28.68
N TRP A 466 14.01 -71.47 27.77
CA TRP A 466 13.83 -70.10 27.30
C TRP A 466 12.49 -69.92 26.57
N GLN A 467 11.83 -68.79 26.78
CA GLN A 467 10.70 -68.30 25.98
C GLN A 467 10.98 -66.84 25.58
N LYS A 468 10.43 -66.40 24.44
CA LYS A 468 10.61 -65.05 23.89
C LYS A 468 9.93 -64.02 24.82
N PHE A 469 10.60 -62.87 25.01
CA PHE A 469 10.07 -61.66 25.63
C PHE A 469 9.49 -60.77 24.51
N TRP A 470 8.40 -60.07 24.79
CA TRP A 470 7.77 -59.12 23.87
C TRP A 470 8.05 -57.71 24.37
N ASP A 471 8.61 -56.86 23.52
CA ASP A 471 8.98 -55.46 23.79
C ASP A 471 7.96 -54.47 23.22
N GLY A 472 6.75 -54.94 22.88
CA GLY A 472 5.68 -54.09 22.37
C GLY A 472 5.79 -53.71 20.89
N ILE A 473 6.85 -54.09 20.17
CA ILE A 473 7.09 -53.67 18.78
C ILE A 473 7.06 -54.87 17.83
N GLU A 474 6.17 -54.84 16.83
CA GLU A 474 6.15 -55.86 15.79
C GLU A 474 7.45 -55.83 14.97
N GLY A 475 8.17 -56.96 14.95
CA GLY A 475 9.41 -57.13 14.18
C GLY A 475 10.73 -57.02 14.97
N ASN A 476 10.68 -56.76 16.28
CA ASN A 476 11.89 -56.57 17.10
C ASN A 476 12.31 -57.79 17.95
N GLU A 477 12.17 -59.01 17.41
CA GLU A 477 12.55 -60.22 18.14
C GLU A 477 14.09 -60.41 18.08
N PRO A 478 14.83 -60.60 19.20
CA PRO A 478 16.20 -60.11 19.26
C PRO A 478 17.21 -61.08 18.66
N SER A 479 18.10 -60.59 17.80
CA SER A 479 19.32 -61.32 17.39
C SER A 479 20.46 -61.23 18.42
N GLN A 480 20.29 -60.52 19.54
CA GLN A 480 21.32 -60.39 20.59
C GLN A 480 20.84 -60.76 22.00
N ALA A 481 19.69 -61.41 22.10
CA ALA A 481 19.33 -62.13 23.30
C ALA A 481 20.33 -63.27 23.56
N GLY A 482 21.13 -63.18 24.62
CA GLY A 482 21.98 -64.30 25.04
C GLY A 482 23.49 -64.04 25.09
N LYS A 483 23.94 -62.92 25.65
CA LYS A 483 25.16 -62.97 26.46
C LYS A 483 24.83 -63.44 27.89
N PRO A 484 25.77 -64.08 28.61
CA PRO A 484 25.48 -64.91 29.78
C PRO A 484 24.76 -64.23 30.95
N ASP A 485 24.68 -62.90 30.98
CA ASP A 485 24.09 -62.11 32.06
C ASP A 485 23.06 -61.05 31.60
N PHE A 486 22.52 -61.07 30.37
CA PHE A 486 21.48 -60.15 29.86
C PHE A 486 21.38 -58.77 30.61
N PRO A 487 22.46 -57.96 30.62
CA PRO A 487 22.70 -57.05 31.77
C PRO A 487 21.94 -55.72 31.71
N ASP A 488 21.52 -55.29 30.52
CA ASP A 488 20.91 -53.98 30.27
C ASP A 488 19.65 -54.17 29.40
N GLY A 489 18.75 -55.06 29.83
CA GLY A 489 17.39 -55.07 29.27
C GLY A 489 16.70 -53.82 29.78
N ASP A 490 16.81 -52.72 29.03
CA ASP A 490 16.21 -51.44 29.39
C ASP A 490 14.73 -51.66 29.72
N LEU A 491 14.33 -51.09 30.86
CA LEU A 491 12.94 -50.92 31.22
C LEU A 491 12.41 -49.81 30.30
N PHE A 492 12.18 -50.16 29.02
CA PHE A 492 11.79 -49.21 28.00
C PHE A 492 10.29 -48.93 28.19
N TYR A 493 10.01 -47.81 28.85
CA TYR A 493 8.65 -47.28 28.99
C TYR A 493 8.51 -46.11 28.00
N PRO A 494 7.37 -45.96 27.30
CA PRO A 494 7.11 -44.70 26.60
C PRO A 494 7.19 -43.55 27.60
N PRO A 495 7.68 -42.37 27.20
CA PRO A 495 7.61 -41.22 28.08
C PRO A 495 6.16 -41.04 28.55
N TYR A 496 5.90 -40.68 29.81
CA TYR A 496 4.57 -40.21 30.21
C TYR A 496 4.23 -39.03 29.27
N THR A 497 3.51 -39.29 28.17
CA THR A 497 3.27 -38.32 27.10
C THR A 497 2.27 -37.26 27.54
N ASN A 498 1.45 -37.63 28.51
CA ASN A 498 0.41 -36.80 29.11
C ASN A 498 0.89 -36.17 30.45
N SER A 499 2.19 -36.29 30.76
CA SER A 499 2.83 -35.55 31.86
C SER A 499 3.18 -34.13 31.42
N GLU A 500 3.20 -33.21 32.38
CA GLU A 500 3.66 -31.82 32.17
C GLU A 500 5.12 -31.77 31.67
N GLU A 501 5.96 -32.72 32.09
CA GLU A 501 7.28 -32.96 31.51
C GLU A 501 7.30 -34.33 30.80
N PRO A 502 7.19 -34.36 29.45
CA PRO A 502 7.17 -35.60 28.69
C PRO A 502 8.36 -36.51 29.05
N GLY A 503 8.05 -37.71 29.54
CA GLY A 503 9.06 -38.71 29.92
C GLY A 503 9.49 -38.71 31.37
N LYS A 504 8.81 -37.94 32.21
CA LYS A 504 9.05 -37.90 33.65
C LYS A 504 7.73 -37.89 34.42
N VAL A 505 7.82 -38.29 35.68
CA VAL A 505 6.74 -38.18 36.67
C VAL A 505 7.19 -37.28 37.81
N LEU A 506 6.23 -36.63 38.44
CA LEU A 506 6.45 -35.86 39.64
C LEU A 506 6.67 -36.83 40.80
N ASP A 507 7.89 -36.89 41.31
CA ASP A 507 8.20 -37.65 42.50
C ASP A 507 7.46 -37.03 43.70
N PRO A 508 6.56 -37.78 44.38
CA PRO A 508 5.77 -37.26 45.49
C PRO A 508 6.62 -36.88 46.70
N VAL A 509 7.84 -37.41 46.82
CA VAL A 509 8.75 -37.16 47.95
C VAL A 509 9.59 -35.91 47.72
N THR A 510 10.25 -35.81 46.56
CA THR A 510 11.14 -34.68 46.25
C THR A 510 10.42 -33.48 45.63
N GLY A 511 9.24 -33.69 45.04
CA GLY A 511 8.52 -32.69 44.25
C GLY A 511 9.20 -32.31 42.94
N GLU A 512 10.17 -33.11 42.48
CA GLU A 512 10.88 -32.92 41.21
C GLU A 512 10.42 -33.92 40.15
N TYR A 513 10.40 -33.50 38.89
CA TYR A 513 10.16 -34.42 37.78
C TYR A 513 11.38 -35.32 37.55
N GLN A 514 11.17 -36.63 37.69
CA GLN A 514 12.22 -37.64 37.56
C GLN A 514 11.81 -38.77 36.61
N THR A 515 12.82 -39.45 36.06
CA THR A 515 12.61 -40.64 35.23
C THR A 515 12.46 -41.87 36.12
N GLY A 516 11.25 -42.41 36.15
CA GLY A 516 10.92 -43.58 36.94
C GLY A 516 9.49 -44.03 36.73
N ILE A 517 8.99 -44.81 37.68
CA ILE A 517 7.68 -45.42 37.66
C ILE A 517 6.86 -44.86 38.83
N LEU A 518 5.77 -44.17 38.52
CA LEU A 518 4.75 -43.79 39.51
C LEU A 518 3.66 -44.85 39.50
N ILE A 519 3.69 -45.75 40.48
CA ILE A 519 2.74 -46.86 40.62
C ILE A 519 1.47 -46.32 41.27
N GLY A 520 0.30 -46.59 40.67
CA GLY A 520 -1.01 -46.14 41.17
C GLY A 520 -1.58 -44.91 40.45
N ASP A 521 -0.82 -44.32 39.50
CA ASP A 521 -1.27 -43.26 38.59
C ASP A 521 -2.04 -43.87 37.41
N TYR A 522 -3.35 -44.05 37.60
CA TYR A 522 -4.20 -44.79 36.66
C TYR A 522 -4.60 -43.96 35.44
N ASN A 523 -4.56 -42.63 35.52
CA ASN A 523 -4.83 -41.76 34.37
C ASN A 523 -3.57 -41.41 33.57
N ARG A 524 -2.38 -41.78 34.08
CA ARG A 524 -1.06 -41.66 33.43
C ARG A 524 -0.65 -40.21 33.17
N ASN A 525 -1.13 -39.27 33.99
CA ASN A 525 -0.77 -37.86 33.89
C ASN A 525 0.59 -37.54 34.57
N GLY A 526 1.23 -38.55 35.18
CA GLY A 526 2.54 -38.43 35.80
C GLY A 526 2.54 -37.69 37.13
N LYS A 527 1.40 -37.57 37.82
CA LYS A 527 1.24 -36.96 39.15
C LYS A 527 0.34 -37.82 40.03
N THR A 528 0.40 -37.58 41.34
CA THR A 528 -0.53 -38.17 42.31
C THR A 528 -1.78 -37.30 42.40
N ASP A 529 -2.95 -37.82 41.98
CA ASP A 529 -4.23 -37.12 42.10
C ASP A 529 -4.96 -37.38 43.43
N GLU A 530 -6.00 -36.59 43.72
CA GLU A 530 -6.75 -36.66 45.00
C GLU A 530 -7.36 -38.05 45.29
N ASP A 531 -7.72 -38.80 44.24
CA ASP A 531 -8.34 -40.13 44.34
C ASP A 531 -7.33 -41.28 44.18
N GLU A 532 -6.04 -40.98 44.04
CA GLU A 532 -4.99 -41.96 43.83
C GLU A 532 -4.10 -42.13 45.06
N ASN A 533 -3.59 -43.35 45.24
CA ASN A 533 -2.55 -43.62 46.24
C ASN A 533 -1.35 -44.20 45.52
N THR A 534 -0.28 -43.42 45.42
CA THR A 534 0.85 -43.74 44.57
C THR A 534 2.12 -44.07 45.37
N ILE A 535 3.03 -44.82 44.73
CA ILE A 535 4.43 -44.99 45.18
C ILE A 535 5.34 -44.73 43.99
N PHE A 536 6.43 -43.99 44.20
CA PHE A 536 7.40 -43.70 43.14
C PHE A 536 8.66 -44.55 43.32
N TYR A 537 9.17 -45.07 42.21
CA TYR A 537 10.50 -45.66 42.12
C TYR A 537 11.24 -45.03 40.95
N THR A 538 12.45 -44.53 41.18
CA THR A 538 13.37 -44.23 40.09
C THR A 538 13.65 -45.48 39.26
N THR A 539 14.13 -45.28 38.03
CA THR A 539 14.46 -46.41 37.14
C THR A 539 15.48 -47.36 37.78
N ASP A 540 16.48 -46.81 38.48
CA ASP A 540 17.51 -47.58 39.17
C ASP A 540 16.95 -48.36 40.37
N GLU A 541 16.09 -47.75 41.19
CA GLU A 541 15.44 -48.42 42.32
C GLU A 541 14.50 -49.53 41.85
N ALA A 542 13.68 -49.27 40.83
CA ALA A 542 12.80 -50.26 40.24
C ALA A 542 13.59 -51.49 39.76
N LEU A 543 14.71 -51.24 39.08
CA LEU A 543 15.61 -52.26 38.59
C LEU A 543 16.29 -53.03 39.74
N ASP A 544 16.65 -52.33 40.82
CA ASP A 544 17.25 -52.95 42.00
C ASP A 544 16.25 -53.77 42.82
N ILE A 545 14.98 -53.36 42.93
CA ILE A 545 13.89 -54.15 43.52
C ILE A 545 13.69 -55.45 42.74
N ILE A 546 13.74 -55.39 41.42
CA ILE A 546 13.67 -56.56 40.54
C ILE A 546 14.90 -57.47 40.74
N LYS A 547 16.11 -56.89 40.80
CA LYS A 547 17.40 -57.60 40.95
C LYS A 547 17.66 -58.17 42.35
N ALA A 548 17.17 -57.50 43.41
CA ALA A 548 17.38 -57.85 44.82
C ALA A 548 16.87 -59.26 45.18
N SER A 549 16.05 -59.86 44.30
CA SER A 549 15.60 -61.25 44.34
C SER A 549 16.74 -62.29 44.50
N ASN A 550 18.00 -61.93 44.26
CA ASN A 550 19.15 -62.84 44.43
C ASN A 550 20.13 -62.48 45.56
N LYS A 551 19.93 -61.41 46.36
CA LYS A 551 20.90 -61.06 47.42
C LYS A 551 20.42 -61.10 48.88
N VAL A 552 19.13 -61.01 49.23
CA VAL A 552 18.71 -61.23 50.65
C VAL A 552 17.25 -61.72 50.77
N GLN A 553 17.01 -63.03 50.88
CA GLN A 553 15.66 -63.62 51.11
C GLN A 553 15.09 -63.37 52.53
N GLN A 554 15.48 -62.29 53.20
CA GLN A 554 15.11 -62.07 54.61
C GLN A 554 14.09 -60.94 54.80
N ASP A 555 13.96 -60.00 53.86
CA ASP A 555 12.95 -58.93 53.94
C ASP A 555 11.83 -59.12 52.93
N LYS A 556 10.59 -59.11 53.42
CA LYS A 556 9.39 -59.30 52.62
C LYS A 556 8.87 -58.06 51.92
N ARG A 557 9.36 -56.86 52.28
CA ARG A 557 9.06 -55.62 51.54
C ARG A 557 9.55 -55.67 50.09
N TYR A 558 10.76 -56.16 49.87
CA TYR A 558 11.28 -56.44 48.53
C TYR A 558 10.46 -57.49 47.75
N THR A 559 9.86 -58.46 48.45
CA THR A 559 9.03 -59.48 47.80
C THR A 559 7.73 -58.86 47.27
N LEU A 560 7.09 -58.02 48.07
CA LEU A 560 5.86 -57.33 47.68
C LEU A 560 6.15 -56.24 46.64
N GLY A 561 7.15 -55.37 46.87
CA GLY A 561 7.55 -54.30 45.95
C GLY A 561 7.87 -54.80 44.54
N ARG A 562 8.52 -55.98 44.42
CA ARG A 562 8.72 -56.62 43.11
C ARG A 562 7.40 -57.00 42.43
N SER A 563 6.48 -57.58 43.18
CA SER A 563 5.19 -58.01 42.63
C SER A 563 4.37 -56.81 42.20
N LEU A 564 4.42 -55.74 42.99
CA LEU A 564 3.76 -54.47 42.70
C LEU A 564 4.32 -53.80 41.44
N ASN A 565 5.66 -53.70 41.33
CA ASN A 565 6.33 -53.15 40.15
C ASN A 565 5.99 -53.97 38.88
N ALA A 566 6.05 -55.29 38.95
CA ALA A 566 5.65 -56.14 37.83
C ALA A 566 4.17 -55.98 37.47
N SER A 567 3.29 -55.87 38.45
CA SER A 567 1.85 -55.67 38.23
C SER A 567 1.57 -54.35 37.54
N TRP A 568 2.28 -53.31 37.95
CA TRP A 568 2.18 -51.99 37.34
C TRP A 568 2.67 -51.98 35.90
N LEU A 569 3.82 -52.61 35.63
CA LEU A 569 4.32 -52.75 34.27
C LEU A 569 3.36 -53.54 33.37
N ASN A 570 2.67 -54.53 33.93
CA ASN A 570 1.60 -55.24 33.22
C ASN A 570 0.44 -54.33 32.88
N TYR A 571 0.00 -53.49 33.82
CA TYR A 571 -1.05 -52.49 33.58
C TYR A 571 -0.65 -51.48 32.50
N LEU A 572 0.57 -50.96 32.60
CA LEU A 572 1.14 -50.03 31.64
C LEU A 572 1.28 -50.63 30.23
N ALA A 573 1.56 -51.94 30.14
CA ALA A 573 1.54 -52.71 28.90
C ALA A 573 0.12 -52.98 28.35
N GLY A 574 -0.92 -52.39 28.95
CA GLY A 574 -2.31 -52.47 28.48
C GLY A 574 -3.14 -53.61 29.10
N ASN A 575 -2.60 -54.35 30.08
CA ASN A 575 -3.41 -55.34 30.79
C ASN A 575 -4.34 -54.64 31.81
N PRO A 576 -5.52 -55.21 32.14
CA PRO A 576 -6.34 -54.66 33.21
C PRO A 576 -5.61 -54.83 34.55
N ALA A 577 -5.68 -53.83 35.43
CA ALA A 577 -5.01 -53.86 36.73
C ALA A 577 -5.90 -54.47 37.84
N PRO A 578 -5.35 -55.32 38.74
CA PRO A 578 -5.99 -55.62 40.02
C PRO A 578 -5.88 -54.41 40.95
N THR A 579 -6.74 -53.41 40.74
CA THR A 579 -6.62 -52.06 41.36
C THR A 579 -6.63 -52.09 42.88
N ASP A 580 -7.49 -52.94 43.47
CA ASP A 580 -7.62 -53.08 44.93
C ASP A 580 -6.32 -53.67 45.52
N ASP A 581 -5.77 -54.72 44.90
CA ASP A 581 -4.55 -55.39 45.37
C ASP A 581 -3.28 -54.54 45.16
N ILE A 582 -3.24 -53.74 44.09
CA ILE A 582 -2.18 -52.75 43.87
C ILE A 582 -2.25 -51.70 44.97
N THR A 583 -3.44 -51.20 45.27
CA THR A 583 -3.67 -50.20 46.32
C THR A 583 -3.28 -50.75 47.70
N ASP A 584 -3.73 -51.96 48.04
CA ASP A 584 -3.36 -52.65 49.28
C ASP A 584 -1.84 -52.88 49.36
N GLY A 585 -1.20 -53.20 48.23
CA GLY A 585 0.24 -53.37 48.13
C GLY A 585 1.04 -52.09 48.38
N ILE A 586 0.58 -50.97 47.79
CA ILE A 586 1.14 -49.63 48.05
C ILE A 586 0.98 -49.30 49.53
N GLN A 587 -0.24 -49.43 50.07
CA GLN A 587 -0.51 -49.11 51.46
C GLN A 587 0.28 -49.98 52.44
N TRP A 588 0.47 -51.27 52.15
CA TRP A 588 1.27 -52.15 52.97
C TRP A 588 2.75 -51.73 52.99
N LEU A 589 3.29 -51.30 51.85
CA LEU A 589 4.67 -50.77 51.76
C LEU A 589 4.80 -49.44 52.49
N GLN A 590 3.93 -48.48 52.22
CA GLN A 590 3.91 -47.18 52.90
C GLN A 590 3.71 -47.33 54.43
N THR A 591 3.07 -48.40 54.90
CA THR A 591 2.94 -48.66 56.35
C THR A 591 4.23 -49.23 56.97
N LEU A 592 5.10 -49.86 56.18
CA LEU A 592 6.27 -50.60 56.66
C LEU A 592 7.59 -50.14 56.04
N THR A 593 7.65 -48.96 55.42
CA THR A 593 8.88 -48.27 55.05
C THR A 593 9.04 -47.00 55.91
N PRO A 594 10.26 -46.48 56.07
CA PRO A 594 10.46 -45.17 56.68
C PRO A 594 9.65 -44.07 55.97
N ASP A 595 9.31 -43.04 56.73
CA ASP A 595 8.72 -41.79 56.25
C ASP A 595 9.86 -40.76 56.15
N GLU A 596 10.39 -40.56 54.94
CA GLU A 596 11.58 -39.73 54.70
C GLU A 596 11.28 -38.23 54.63
N ASP A 597 10.07 -37.84 54.21
CA ASP A 597 9.63 -36.45 54.07
C ASP A 597 8.76 -35.95 55.23
N SER A 598 8.45 -36.84 56.19
CA SER A 598 7.62 -36.58 57.36
C SER A 598 6.17 -36.22 57.04
N ASP A 599 5.62 -36.73 55.93
CA ASP A 599 4.21 -36.54 55.54
C ASP A 599 3.24 -37.45 56.33
N GLY A 600 3.77 -38.37 57.13
CA GLY A 600 3.02 -39.35 57.90
C GLY A 600 2.75 -40.65 57.13
N LYS A 601 3.28 -40.84 55.93
CA LYS A 601 3.24 -42.09 55.17
C LYS A 601 4.67 -42.51 54.86
N GLY A 602 4.92 -43.82 54.83
CA GLY A 602 6.17 -44.29 54.27
C GLY A 602 6.20 -44.01 52.77
N ASP A 603 7.35 -43.63 52.25
CA ASP A 603 7.57 -43.31 50.83
C ASP A 603 7.63 -44.53 49.90
N GLY A 604 7.78 -45.72 50.48
CA GLY A 604 7.99 -46.97 49.75
C GLY A 604 9.44 -47.28 49.40
N ALA A 605 10.41 -46.44 49.78
CA ALA A 605 11.81 -46.58 49.46
C ALA A 605 12.38 -47.89 50.05
N LEU A 606 12.93 -48.73 49.16
CA LEU A 606 13.44 -50.04 49.54
C LEU A 606 14.96 -50.12 49.61
N GLU A 607 15.68 -49.26 48.89
CA GLU A 607 17.15 -49.33 48.72
C GLU A 607 17.92 -49.21 50.06
N ASP A 608 17.47 -48.33 50.95
CA ASP A 608 18.15 -48.05 52.22
C ASP A 608 17.86 -49.06 53.35
N LEU A 609 17.02 -50.06 53.09
CA LEU A 609 16.63 -51.09 54.06
C LEU A 609 17.72 -52.15 54.31
N VAL A 610 18.81 -52.13 53.54
CA VAL A 610 19.86 -53.18 53.57
C VAL A 610 20.98 -52.85 54.58
N THR A 611 21.09 -51.61 55.06
CA THR A 611 22.26 -51.15 55.86
C THR A 611 21.97 -50.68 57.29
N GLY A 612 20.71 -50.54 57.72
CA GLY A 612 20.35 -49.87 59.00
C GLY A 612 20.06 -50.80 60.18
N ILE A 613 20.56 -50.44 61.38
CA ILE A 613 20.19 -51.06 62.68
C ILE A 613 18.77 -50.62 63.11
N ASP A 614 18.27 -49.52 62.53
CA ASP A 614 17.03 -48.87 62.96
C ASP A 614 15.77 -49.36 62.22
N SER A 615 15.88 -49.96 61.03
CA SER A 615 14.73 -50.52 60.27
C SER A 615 14.87 -52.03 60.09
N PRO A 616 14.51 -52.86 61.09
CA PRO A 616 14.72 -54.31 61.03
C PRO A 616 13.94 -54.94 59.87
N PRO A 617 14.51 -55.97 59.21
CA PRO A 617 13.88 -56.57 58.04
C PRO A 617 12.59 -57.32 58.41
N ILE A 618 11.57 -57.25 57.54
CA ILE A 618 10.32 -57.97 57.73
C ILE A 618 10.52 -59.44 57.33
N ALA A 619 10.73 -60.31 58.31
CA ALA A 619 10.94 -61.74 58.08
C ALA A 619 9.68 -62.45 57.55
N ALA A 620 9.86 -63.56 56.84
CA ALA A 620 8.77 -64.44 56.38
C ALA A 620 7.85 -64.95 57.50
N SER A 621 8.35 -65.02 58.73
CA SER A 621 7.59 -65.43 59.93
C SER A 621 6.93 -64.25 60.66
N SER A 622 7.02 -63.03 60.14
CA SER A 622 6.43 -61.84 60.75
C SER A 622 4.91 -61.94 60.82
N GLY A 623 4.33 -61.39 61.88
CA GLY A 623 2.88 -61.21 62.01
C GLY A 623 2.31 -60.32 60.91
N PHE A 624 3.04 -59.27 60.52
CA PHE A 624 2.63 -58.35 59.45
C PHE A 624 2.58 -59.02 58.06
N TRP A 625 3.46 -60.01 57.83
CA TRP A 625 3.54 -60.73 56.57
C TRP A 625 2.46 -61.80 56.43
N ASN A 626 2.07 -62.49 57.52
CA ASN A 626 1.11 -63.61 57.44
C ASN A 626 -0.25 -63.33 58.08
N GLY A 627 -0.40 -62.24 58.82
CA GLY A 627 -1.58 -61.95 59.63
C GLY A 627 -2.20 -60.57 59.38
N GLY A 628 -1.61 -59.73 58.52
CA GLY A 628 -2.10 -58.38 58.24
C GLY A 628 -1.57 -57.32 59.20
N ILE A 629 -2.01 -56.08 59.00
CA ILE A 629 -1.67 -54.93 59.84
C ILE A 629 -2.97 -54.35 60.40
N ASP A 630 -3.09 -54.30 61.72
CA ASP A 630 -4.26 -53.78 62.41
C ASP A 630 -3.97 -52.40 63.05
N SER A 631 -5.02 -51.60 63.25
CA SER A 631 -4.96 -50.33 63.99
C SER A 631 -4.70 -50.55 65.49
N PRO A 632 -3.97 -49.65 66.19
CA PRO A 632 -3.38 -48.41 65.67
C PRO A 632 -1.91 -48.54 65.24
N ILE A 633 -1.46 -47.65 64.35
CA ILE A 633 -0.07 -47.56 63.86
C ILE A 633 0.95 -47.39 64.98
N SER A 634 0.57 -46.69 66.05
CA SER A 634 1.40 -46.59 67.27
C SER A 634 1.76 -47.93 67.93
N SER A 635 1.17 -49.04 67.48
CA SER A 635 1.51 -50.41 67.92
C SER A 635 2.65 -51.05 67.10
N LEU A 636 3.04 -50.45 65.97
CA LEU A 636 4.17 -50.90 65.15
C LEU A 636 5.51 -50.55 65.83
N PRO A 637 6.60 -51.26 65.52
CA PRO A 637 7.92 -50.90 66.00
C PRO A 637 8.46 -49.68 65.24
N SER A 638 9.21 -48.82 65.93
CA SER A 638 9.99 -47.75 65.32
C SER A 638 10.91 -48.28 64.21
N PRO A 639 11.04 -47.57 63.07
CA PRO A 639 10.49 -46.24 62.78
C PRO A 639 9.04 -46.21 62.24
N TYR A 640 8.41 -47.36 62.00
CA TYR A 640 7.10 -47.42 61.33
C TYR A 640 5.93 -46.90 62.17
N ASP A 641 6.15 -46.66 63.48
CA ASP A 641 5.18 -46.02 64.36
C ASP A 641 4.95 -44.53 64.06
N GLN A 642 5.76 -43.95 63.16
CA GLN A 642 5.66 -42.55 62.71
C GLN A 642 4.74 -42.36 61.51
N ASN A 643 4.35 -43.43 60.81
CA ASN A 643 3.55 -43.38 59.58
C ASN A 643 2.06 -43.16 59.87
N ILE A 644 1.73 -42.19 60.73
CA ILE A 644 0.38 -41.94 61.28
C ILE A 644 -0.68 -41.61 60.23
N GLY A 645 -0.28 -41.16 59.03
CA GLY A 645 -1.15 -40.92 57.88
C GLY A 645 -1.73 -42.20 57.29
N MET A 646 -1.11 -43.36 57.55
CA MET A 646 -1.62 -44.67 57.11
C MET A 646 -2.74 -45.23 58.02
N GLU A 647 -3.09 -44.56 59.13
CA GLU A 647 -4.06 -45.06 60.12
C GLU A 647 -5.46 -45.26 59.50
N GLY A 648 -5.83 -44.43 58.52
CA GLY A 648 -7.09 -44.53 57.80
C GLY A 648 -7.17 -45.71 56.82
N ALA A 649 -6.03 -46.30 56.45
CA ALA A 649 -5.95 -47.46 55.56
C ALA A 649 -6.01 -48.80 56.30
N LEU A 650 -5.99 -48.80 57.64
CA LEU A 650 -6.03 -50.02 58.45
C LEU A 650 -7.49 -50.50 58.69
N PRO A 651 -7.75 -51.82 58.75
CA PRO A 651 -6.77 -52.92 58.69
C PRO A 651 -6.38 -53.30 57.26
N LEU A 652 -5.10 -53.63 57.06
CA LEU A 652 -4.56 -54.11 55.78
C LEU A 652 -4.45 -55.64 55.74
N PRO A 653 -4.69 -56.28 54.58
CA PRO A 653 -4.48 -57.71 54.40
C PRO A 653 -3.03 -58.16 54.67
N ALA A 654 -2.84 -59.47 54.82
CA ALA A 654 -1.51 -60.02 55.04
C ALA A 654 -0.62 -59.80 53.80
N GLY A 655 0.62 -59.36 54.00
CA GLY A 655 1.52 -59.10 52.86
C GLY A 655 1.76 -60.32 51.97
N ASN A 656 1.67 -61.54 52.50
CA ASN A 656 1.75 -62.77 51.72
C ASN A 656 0.51 -63.05 50.85
N GLU A 657 -0.66 -62.56 51.24
CA GLU A 657 -1.92 -62.66 50.51
C GLU A 657 -1.90 -61.68 49.33
N ILE A 658 -1.59 -60.41 49.61
CA ILE A 658 -1.41 -59.36 48.58
C ILE A 658 -0.34 -59.80 47.58
N HIS A 659 0.82 -60.24 48.06
CA HIS A 659 1.87 -60.79 47.19
C HIS A 659 1.37 -61.97 46.37
N GLY A 660 0.61 -62.89 46.97
CA GLY A 660 0.10 -64.07 46.27
C GLY A 660 -0.84 -63.71 45.12
N ILE A 661 -1.72 -62.72 45.31
CA ILE A 661 -2.66 -62.25 44.29
C ILE A 661 -1.92 -61.52 43.18
N LEU A 662 -1.05 -60.57 43.52
CA LEU A 662 -0.23 -59.86 42.54
C LEU A 662 0.70 -60.80 41.79
N ASP A 663 1.28 -61.81 42.46
CA ASP A 663 2.12 -62.82 41.82
C ASP A 663 1.31 -63.72 40.87
N ASP A 664 0.09 -64.10 41.24
CA ASP A 664 -0.80 -64.87 40.36
C ASP A 664 -1.18 -64.05 39.13
N TYR A 665 -1.59 -62.78 39.32
CA TYR A 665 -1.84 -61.83 38.24
C TYR A 665 -0.64 -61.70 37.30
N ASN A 666 0.55 -61.49 37.83
CA ASN A 666 1.77 -61.35 37.03
C ASN A 666 2.13 -62.61 36.26
N ASN A 667 1.73 -63.79 36.74
CA ASN A 667 2.06 -65.05 36.09
C ASN A 667 0.95 -65.57 35.15
N ASN A 668 -0.30 -65.22 35.43
CA ASN A 668 -1.48 -65.83 34.81
C ASN A 668 -2.49 -64.82 34.23
N GLY A 669 -2.35 -63.52 34.50
CA GLY A 669 -3.33 -62.48 34.17
C GLY A 669 -4.49 -62.40 35.18
N LEU A 670 -5.45 -61.51 34.90
CA LEU A 670 -6.72 -61.38 35.66
C LEU A 670 -7.74 -62.44 35.26
#